data_AF-A0A7X9HNW9-F1
#
_entry.id   AF-A0A7X9HNW9-F1
#
_cell.length_a   1.000
_cell.length_b   1.000
_cell.length_c   1.000
_cell.angle_alpha   90.00
_cell.angle_beta   90.00
_cell.angle_gamma   90.00
#
_symmetry.space_group_name_H-M   'P 1'
#
loop_
_entity.id
_entity.type
_entity.pdbx_description
1 polymer ?
#
loop_
_entity_poly.entity_id
_entity_poly.type
_entity_poly.pdbx_seq_one_letter_code
_entity_poly.pdbx_strand_id
1 'polypeptide(L)'
;ERHLPQLDVVVPDWFELPGAGCEVVERSSDKLRRLLSRADALVLPRLANLFQGKWRGVETGEFLRSDEARQCVARKLADRLHQLSADGINLDLEDLAPEDSEYFLEFLVELRKELRRFGMRLTVDVPFQDPAFDYEYIAKVSDAVMVMAYDEHFPSSPPGPIASMDWLDQSLDYVVPRLLLDRLVLVLGAYGYDWNVERREELAEGITFTNAVNLARAAGSLPHFVAGIENSHFAYHDEDDIVHEVWFQDSLALWNQVRRAAQRKISRFGIWRLGTEDETVWSFLGQDRPPQRPDTLQEVPAGKTVEFYGEGEVLTVRTRPQPGRREFAVDEGGLVREGVYSRVPTGYLVERRSGPERQVVLSFDDGPSEEWTPAVLEVLERFQVPAVFFMVGEQVLRYPELVEAVSEAGHFVGNHSFSHPHLEDITPAEARVQLNSTQRLLEGLTGKRSSLFRAPYTADMIIDDEAGLAPMRIGLEEGYVVVGANVDSQDWKLQQPEAIADHVLMEILRGAGQIVLFHDGGGDRRATVEALRLIIPRLRALGFRIVSLDQLLTIPRTEIEQRLPLGERFISWSSAATAWLRSWGFAIIGGLFFVCTVLAALRILLLGGVTLFDRYWQRRRRLNGESGDGAEFQPLVSVLIPAFNEEKVIASTLASLRTTAWPRVEFVVIDDGSKDRTAEVVQAIAEEDPRVRLLRQENAGKAAAANHGLREAHGEIVVAVDADTIVSAEAIPRLVRHFLDPNVTAVCGNVEVGNVNSWLTAFQAVEYVTSQNFDRRAFSALNCISVVPGALGAWRRQAVLDAGGYSHDTLTEDADLTLSVLRAGGRVIYEPEAIGRTEAPESLGAFLKQRFRWTYGTYQCLWKHKRAFFRGTLGWIGLPNMVLFQILFPALSPIGDLVMVAAIVRGDWSAFLAGYLAFLVMDVCASLLAFWLDHKPKWWLFLLLVQRFSYRQIMYYVSLKSMLAALRGLRHGWRKLDRKGTVSLAKPQGTEASSS
;
A
#
# COMPACT_ATOMS: atom_id res chain seq x y z
N GLU A 1 -15.59 14.83 -12.34
CA GLU A 1 -14.80 14.61 -11.10
C GLU A 1 -14.51 15.91 -10.37
N ARG A 2 -13.79 16.87 -10.97
CA ARG A 2 -13.43 18.17 -10.36
C ARG A 2 -14.57 18.88 -9.61
N HIS A 3 -15.75 18.97 -10.23
CA HIS A 3 -16.89 19.72 -9.70
C HIS A 3 -17.89 18.86 -8.93
N LEU A 4 -17.68 17.54 -8.80
CA LEU A 4 -18.61 16.68 -8.06
C LEU A 4 -18.87 17.13 -6.61
N PRO A 5 -17.89 17.64 -5.86
CA PRO A 5 -18.14 18.16 -4.51
C PRO A 5 -19.04 19.40 -4.46
N GLN A 6 -19.30 20.04 -5.60
CA GLN A 6 -20.10 21.27 -5.73
C GLN A 6 -21.52 20.99 -6.27
N LEU A 7 -21.86 19.73 -6.54
CA LEU A 7 -23.11 19.31 -7.18
C LEU A 7 -23.97 18.51 -6.20
N ASP A 8 -25.22 18.93 -6.02
CA ASP A 8 -26.23 18.17 -5.27
C ASP A 8 -26.86 17.06 -6.12
N VAL A 9 -26.95 17.30 -7.44
CA VAL A 9 -27.62 16.43 -8.41
C VAL A 9 -26.79 16.39 -9.70
N VAL A 10 -26.66 15.20 -10.29
CA VAL A 10 -26.08 14.97 -11.61
C VAL A 10 -27.13 14.32 -12.49
N VAL A 11 -27.35 14.91 -13.68
CA VAL A 11 -28.28 14.43 -14.70
C VAL A 11 -27.48 13.88 -15.89
N PRO A 12 -27.10 12.59 -15.89
CA PRO A 12 -26.33 12.02 -16.99
C PRO A 12 -27.24 11.65 -18.17
N ASP A 13 -26.78 11.91 -19.39
CA ASP A 13 -27.51 11.60 -20.62
C ASP A 13 -27.40 10.11 -20.97
N TRP A 14 -28.33 9.29 -20.47
CA TRP A 14 -28.26 7.83 -20.60
C TRP A 14 -29.41 7.21 -21.37
N PHE A 15 -30.57 7.86 -21.47
CA PHE A 15 -31.73 7.25 -22.09
C PHE A 15 -32.28 8.12 -23.23
N GLU A 16 -32.51 7.48 -24.37
CA GLU A 16 -33.09 8.10 -25.57
C GLU A 16 -34.39 7.38 -25.94
N LEU A 17 -35.41 8.14 -26.41
CA LEU A 17 -36.63 7.61 -27.01
C LEU A 17 -36.50 7.62 -28.56
N PRO A 18 -36.33 6.46 -29.21
CA PRO A 18 -36.11 6.40 -30.66
C PRO A 18 -37.37 6.54 -31.50
N GLY A 19 -38.57 6.37 -30.93
CA GLY A 19 -39.85 6.46 -31.66
C GLY A 19 -41.08 6.16 -30.79
N ALA A 20 -42.23 5.94 -31.43
CA ALA A 20 -43.54 5.86 -30.80
C ALA A 20 -43.83 4.61 -29.93
N GLY A 21 -42.93 3.62 -29.93
CA GLY A 21 -43.13 2.32 -29.29
C GLY A 21 -42.66 2.24 -27.83
N CYS A 22 -42.55 1.01 -27.31
CA CYS A 22 -42.00 0.74 -25.97
C CYS A 22 -40.46 0.56 -25.96
N GLU A 23 -39.76 1.24 -26.86
CA GLU A 23 -38.30 1.15 -26.95
C GLU A 23 -37.65 2.31 -26.18
N VAL A 24 -36.61 2.00 -25.41
CA VAL A 24 -35.76 2.98 -24.73
C VAL A 24 -34.32 2.52 -24.95
N VAL A 25 -33.49 3.39 -25.50
CA VAL A 25 -32.08 3.09 -25.79
C VAL A 25 -31.23 3.59 -24.63
N GLU A 26 -30.39 2.73 -24.07
CA GLU A 26 -29.44 3.08 -23.00
C GLU A 26 -28.03 3.30 -23.55
N ARG A 27 -27.41 4.45 -23.22
CA ARG A 27 -26.03 4.82 -23.53
C ARG A 27 -25.19 5.09 -22.28
N SER A 28 -25.16 4.16 -21.32
CA SER A 28 -24.46 4.35 -20.05
C SER A 28 -22.94 4.05 -20.14
N SER A 29 -22.11 4.94 -19.58
CA SER A 29 -20.64 4.76 -19.49
C SER A 29 -20.24 4.08 -18.18
N ASP A 30 -19.50 2.97 -18.24
CA ASP A 30 -18.95 2.29 -17.05
C ASP A 30 -18.02 3.20 -16.24
N LYS A 31 -17.23 4.05 -16.92
CA LYS A 31 -16.33 5.01 -16.28
C LYS A 31 -17.12 6.03 -15.47
N LEU A 32 -18.17 6.61 -16.06
CA LEU A 32 -19.03 7.57 -15.38
C LEU A 32 -19.79 6.92 -14.22
N ARG A 33 -20.30 5.69 -14.40
CA ARG A 33 -20.98 4.96 -13.33
C ARG A 33 -20.08 4.71 -12.12
N ARG A 34 -18.84 4.26 -12.32
CA ARG A 34 -17.85 4.08 -11.23
C ARG A 34 -17.49 5.39 -10.52
N LEU A 35 -17.47 6.50 -11.27
CA LEU A 35 -17.21 7.82 -10.71
C LEU A 35 -18.38 8.29 -9.84
N LEU A 36 -19.61 8.20 -10.36
CA LEU A 36 -20.82 8.64 -9.65
C LEU A 36 -21.15 7.76 -8.44
N SER A 37 -20.84 6.45 -8.47
CA SER A 37 -21.04 5.57 -7.30
C SER A 37 -20.21 5.94 -6.07
N ARG A 38 -19.24 6.85 -6.21
CA ARG A 38 -18.38 7.35 -5.13
C ARG A 38 -18.71 8.79 -4.73
N ALA A 39 -19.64 9.45 -5.43
CA ALA A 39 -20.02 10.83 -5.19
C ALA A 39 -21.21 10.90 -4.20
N ASP A 40 -21.34 12.02 -3.50
CA ASP A 40 -22.46 12.29 -2.58
C ASP A 40 -23.66 12.96 -3.29
N ALA A 41 -23.60 13.08 -4.62
CA ALA A 41 -24.62 13.71 -5.45
C ALA A 41 -25.69 12.71 -5.89
N LEU A 42 -26.95 13.16 -5.98
CA LEU A 42 -28.05 12.35 -6.51
C LEU A 42 -27.87 12.11 -8.00
N VAL A 43 -28.10 10.88 -8.46
CA VAL A 43 -28.00 10.52 -9.88
C VAL A 43 -29.40 10.38 -10.48
N LEU A 44 -29.77 11.31 -11.37
CA LEU A 44 -31.06 11.34 -12.06
C LEU A 44 -30.84 11.24 -13.58
N PRO A 45 -30.68 10.05 -14.16
CA PRO A 45 -30.43 9.92 -15.60
C PRO A 45 -31.51 10.59 -16.43
N ARG A 46 -31.09 11.25 -17.51
CA ARG A 46 -32.00 11.92 -18.46
C ARG A 46 -32.64 10.91 -19.39
N LEU A 47 -33.95 11.04 -19.61
CA LEU A 47 -34.65 10.49 -20.76
C LEU A 47 -34.99 11.64 -21.71
N ALA A 48 -34.42 11.62 -22.91
CA ALA A 48 -34.71 12.61 -23.94
C ALA A 48 -35.33 11.98 -25.19
N ASN A 49 -36.19 12.73 -25.90
CA ASN A 49 -36.65 12.38 -27.25
C ASN A 49 -35.69 12.90 -28.36
N LEU A 50 -34.43 13.09 -28.00
CA LEU A 50 -33.33 13.38 -28.92
C LEU A 50 -32.67 12.07 -29.36
N PHE A 51 -32.96 11.61 -30.57
CA PHE A 51 -32.38 10.37 -31.10
C PHE A 51 -31.56 10.64 -32.35
N GLN A 52 -30.29 10.19 -32.35
CA GLN A 52 -29.33 10.46 -33.44
C GLN A 52 -29.21 11.96 -33.78
N GLY A 53 -29.24 12.82 -32.76
CA GLY A 53 -29.09 14.27 -32.91
C GLY A 53 -30.31 14.99 -33.48
N LYS A 54 -31.48 14.34 -33.52
CA LYS A 54 -32.74 14.95 -33.97
C LYS A 54 -33.84 14.76 -32.95
N TRP A 55 -34.57 15.83 -32.66
CA TRP A 55 -35.78 15.80 -31.85
C TRP A 55 -36.87 15.01 -32.57
N ARG A 56 -37.58 14.17 -31.82
CA ARG A 56 -38.63 13.27 -32.34
C ARG A 56 -40.00 13.66 -31.82
N GLY A 57 -40.36 14.95 -31.93
CA GLY A 57 -41.61 15.50 -31.40
C GLY A 57 -42.86 14.75 -31.88
N VAL A 58 -42.96 14.50 -33.20
CA VAL A 58 -44.09 13.78 -33.81
C VAL A 58 -44.23 12.37 -33.26
N GLU A 59 -43.14 11.58 -33.26
CA GLU A 59 -43.17 10.21 -32.75
C GLU A 59 -43.36 10.18 -31.23
N THR A 60 -42.90 11.20 -30.51
CA THR A 60 -43.17 11.36 -29.07
C THR A 60 -44.65 11.59 -28.83
N GLY A 61 -45.32 12.41 -29.64
CA GLY A 61 -46.77 12.58 -29.58
C GLY A 61 -47.53 11.28 -29.89
N GLU A 62 -47.07 10.46 -30.85
CA GLU A 62 -47.65 9.13 -31.10
C GLU A 62 -47.47 8.17 -29.91
N PHE A 63 -46.28 8.18 -29.30
CA PHE A 63 -45.99 7.46 -28.06
C PHE A 63 -46.91 7.90 -26.92
N LEU A 64 -47.02 9.21 -26.71
CA LEU A 64 -47.81 9.79 -25.63
C LEU A 64 -49.29 9.46 -25.80
N ARG A 65 -49.84 9.37 -27.01
CA ARG A 65 -51.25 9.01 -27.23
C ARG A 65 -51.56 7.52 -27.02
N SER A 66 -50.56 6.64 -26.88
CA SER A 66 -50.77 5.20 -26.67
C SER A 66 -50.61 4.79 -25.20
N ASP A 67 -51.70 4.38 -24.56
CA ASP A 67 -51.71 3.90 -23.17
C ASP A 67 -50.76 2.70 -22.99
N GLU A 68 -50.75 1.77 -23.94
CA GLU A 68 -49.85 0.61 -23.89
C GLU A 68 -48.38 1.02 -23.95
N ALA A 69 -48.03 1.99 -24.80
CA ALA A 69 -46.66 2.47 -24.95
C ALA A 69 -46.20 3.24 -23.70
N ARG A 70 -47.00 4.20 -23.20
CA ARG A 70 -46.71 4.97 -21.97
C ARG A 70 -46.45 4.07 -20.77
N GLN A 71 -47.37 3.14 -20.49
CA GLN A 71 -47.26 2.23 -19.34
C GLN A 71 -46.11 1.22 -19.49
N CYS A 72 -45.77 0.83 -20.71
CA CYS A 72 -44.67 -0.08 -20.98
C CYS A 72 -43.32 0.62 -20.78
N VAL A 73 -43.15 1.84 -21.29
CA VAL A 73 -41.95 2.66 -21.07
C VAL A 73 -41.77 2.96 -19.59
N ALA A 74 -42.83 3.41 -18.90
CA ALA A 74 -42.79 3.73 -17.47
C ALA A 74 -42.27 2.57 -16.61
N ARG A 75 -42.77 1.35 -16.87
CA ARG A 75 -42.32 0.13 -16.16
C ARG A 75 -40.88 -0.24 -16.47
N LYS A 76 -40.52 -0.31 -17.76
CA LYS A 76 -39.15 -0.68 -18.18
C LYS A 76 -38.11 0.27 -17.61
N LEU A 77 -38.41 1.56 -17.64
CA LEU A 77 -37.53 2.61 -17.19
C LEU A 77 -37.33 2.55 -15.68
N ALA A 78 -38.40 2.42 -14.90
CA ALA A 78 -38.31 2.27 -13.45
C ALA A 78 -37.52 1.01 -13.03
N ASP A 79 -37.78 -0.14 -13.66
CA ASP A 79 -37.05 -1.38 -13.38
C ASP A 79 -35.56 -1.25 -13.74
N ARG A 80 -35.24 -0.58 -14.86
CA ARG A 80 -33.86 -0.40 -15.29
C ARG A 80 -33.09 0.59 -14.40
N LEU A 81 -33.70 1.70 -14.00
CA LEU A 81 -33.12 2.66 -13.06
C LEU A 81 -32.81 2.01 -11.72
N HIS A 82 -33.70 1.13 -11.22
CA HIS A 82 -33.45 0.37 -10.01
C HIS A 82 -32.23 -0.56 -10.13
N GLN A 83 -32.07 -1.26 -11.28
CA GLN A 83 -30.89 -2.09 -11.55
C GLN A 83 -29.59 -1.27 -11.60
N LEU A 84 -29.68 -0.03 -12.09
CA LEU A 84 -28.55 0.91 -12.13
C LEU A 84 -28.28 1.58 -10.78
N SER A 85 -29.12 1.34 -9.76
CA SER A 85 -29.06 2.02 -8.46
C SER A 85 -29.13 3.55 -8.60
N ALA A 86 -29.94 4.05 -9.54
CA ALA A 86 -30.18 5.48 -9.71
C ALA A 86 -31.14 6.03 -8.63
N ASP A 87 -31.03 7.31 -8.30
CA ASP A 87 -31.87 7.99 -7.30
C ASP A 87 -33.23 8.43 -7.86
N GLY A 88 -33.40 8.38 -9.17
CA GLY A 88 -34.56 8.88 -9.89
C GLY A 88 -34.29 9.09 -11.37
N ILE A 89 -35.08 9.96 -11.99
CA ILE A 89 -34.98 10.28 -13.41
C ILE A 89 -35.29 11.76 -13.67
N ASN A 90 -34.64 12.32 -14.69
CA ASN A 90 -35.01 13.59 -15.28
C ASN A 90 -35.64 13.36 -16.67
N LEU A 91 -36.83 13.93 -16.91
CA LEU A 91 -37.50 13.86 -18.21
C LEU A 91 -37.27 15.13 -19.00
N ASP A 92 -36.79 14.97 -20.24
CA ASP A 92 -36.47 16.05 -21.16
C ASP A 92 -37.11 15.76 -22.53
N LEU A 93 -38.44 15.90 -22.59
CA LEU A 93 -39.21 15.65 -23.80
C LEU A 93 -39.55 17.00 -24.44
N GLU A 94 -38.87 17.35 -25.52
CA GLU A 94 -39.03 18.63 -26.22
C GLU A 94 -39.82 18.50 -27.53
N ASP A 95 -40.13 19.61 -28.19
CA ASP A 95 -40.85 19.67 -29.48
C ASP A 95 -42.23 18.98 -29.42
N LEU A 96 -42.94 19.16 -28.30
CA LEU A 96 -44.28 18.61 -28.10
C LEU A 96 -45.34 19.50 -28.71
N ALA A 97 -46.32 18.91 -29.40
CA ALA A 97 -47.47 19.64 -29.88
C ALA A 97 -48.38 20.04 -28.69
N PRO A 98 -49.03 21.22 -28.70
CA PRO A 98 -49.93 21.63 -27.61
C PRO A 98 -51.06 20.62 -27.33
N GLU A 99 -51.51 19.90 -28.36
CA GLU A 99 -52.54 18.86 -28.24
C GLU A 99 -52.05 17.61 -27.48
N ASP A 100 -50.74 17.43 -27.31
CA ASP A 100 -50.14 16.31 -26.57
C ASP A 100 -49.97 16.58 -25.07
N SER A 101 -50.32 17.79 -24.60
CA SER A 101 -50.15 18.20 -23.21
C SER A 101 -50.83 17.26 -22.22
N GLU A 102 -52.11 16.91 -22.44
CA GLU A 102 -52.87 16.03 -21.54
C GLU A 102 -52.23 14.63 -21.45
N TYR A 103 -51.81 14.08 -22.59
CA TYR A 103 -51.16 12.78 -22.67
C TYR A 103 -49.77 12.77 -22.02
N PHE A 104 -49.02 13.87 -22.12
CA PHE A 104 -47.77 14.05 -21.39
C PHE A 104 -48.01 14.03 -19.88
N LEU A 105 -49.02 14.72 -19.37
CA LEU A 105 -49.37 14.71 -17.95
C LEU A 105 -49.78 13.30 -17.46
N GLU A 106 -50.52 12.55 -18.27
CA GLU A 106 -50.85 11.15 -17.98
C GLU A 106 -49.58 10.29 -17.88
N PHE A 107 -48.64 10.44 -18.81
CA PHE A 107 -47.35 9.75 -18.75
C PHE A 107 -46.60 10.06 -17.44
N LEU A 108 -46.57 11.33 -17.02
CA LEU A 108 -45.92 11.73 -15.76
C LEU A 108 -46.54 11.02 -14.55
N VAL A 109 -47.87 10.90 -14.50
CA VAL A 109 -48.58 10.21 -13.41
C VAL A 109 -48.27 8.71 -13.42
N GLU A 110 -48.27 8.07 -14.59
CA GLU A 110 -47.94 6.65 -14.74
C GLU A 110 -46.48 6.37 -14.35
N LEU A 111 -45.53 7.16 -14.85
CA LEU A 111 -44.12 7.03 -14.49
C LEU A 111 -43.90 7.27 -13.00
N ARG A 112 -44.52 8.31 -12.42
CA ARG A 112 -44.42 8.60 -10.99
C ARG A 112 -44.91 7.44 -10.14
N LYS A 113 -45.98 6.75 -10.55
CA LYS A 113 -46.49 5.56 -9.86
C LYS A 113 -45.47 4.43 -9.88
N GLU A 114 -44.81 4.18 -11.00
CA GLU A 114 -43.77 3.14 -11.11
C GLU A 114 -42.51 3.50 -10.31
N LEU A 115 -42.05 4.75 -10.35
CA LEU A 115 -40.88 5.22 -9.60
C LEU A 115 -41.08 5.14 -8.08
N ARG A 116 -42.30 5.44 -7.59
CA ARG A 116 -42.64 5.35 -6.15
C ARG A 116 -42.47 3.94 -5.57
N ARG A 117 -42.57 2.89 -6.39
CA ARG A 117 -42.34 1.49 -5.95
C ARG A 117 -40.93 1.28 -5.39
N PHE A 118 -39.98 2.08 -5.86
CA PHE A 118 -38.56 2.01 -5.51
C PHE A 118 -38.07 3.24 -4.72
N GLY A 119 -38.96 4.18 -4.36
CA GLY A 119 -38.58 5.42 -3.67
C GLY A 119 -37.79 6.41 -4.53
N MET A 120 -37.91 6.31 -5.85
CA MET A 120 -37.14 7.11 -6.82
C MET A 120 -37.78 8.48 -7.12
N ARG A 121 -36.95 9.48 -7.40
CA ARG A 121 -37.36 10.86 -7.73
C ARG A 121 -37.74 11.04 -9.19
N LEU A 122 -38.59 12.02 -9.47
CA LEU A 122 -38.97 12.44 -10.82
C LEU A 122 -38.76 13.95 -10.95
N THR A 123 -37.93 14.37 -11.90
CA THR A 123 -37.76 15.76 -12.31
C THR A 123 -38.09 15.91 -13.79
N VAL A 124 -38.51 17.10 -14.20
CA VAL A 124 -39.01 17.38 -15.56
C VAL A 124 -38.44 18.70 -16.04
N ASP A 125 -37.77 18.68 -17.20
CA ASP A 125 -37.31 19.85 -17.93
C ASP A 125 -38.51 20.49 -18.65
N VAL A 126 -38.60 21.81 -18.58
CA VAL A 126 -39.66 22.59 -19.23
C VAL A 126 -39.06 23.86 -19.87
N PRO A 127 -39.41 24.16 -21.13
CA PRO A 127 -39.05 25.43 -21.77
C PRO A 127 -39.82 26.60 -21.14
N PHE A 128 -39.45 27.83 -21.48
CA PHE A 128 -40.23 29.01 -21.09
C PHE A 128 -41.44 29.22 -21.99
N GLN A 129 -42.60 29.47 -21.37
CA GLN A 129 -43.84 29.92 -22.02
C GLN A 129 -44.39 28.97 -23.11
N ASP A 130 -44.02 27.70 -23.09
CA ASP A 130 -44.57 26.71 -24.02
C ASP A 130 -45.95 26.21 -23.54
N PRO A 131 -47.01 26.32 -24.37
CA PRO A 131 -48.36 25.88 -24.03
C PRO A 131 -48.52 24.35 -23.92
N ALA A 132 -47.58 23.54 -24.42
CA ALA A 132 -47.60 22.10 -24.25
C ALA A 132 -47.32 21.66 -22.79
N PHE A 133 -46.77 22.54 -21.96
CA PHE A 133 -46.36 22.23 -20.59
C PHE A 133 -47.20 22.98 -19.53
N ASP A 134 -48.06 22.26 -18.81
CA ASP A 134 -48.75 22.80 -17.64
C ASP A 134 -47.82 22.79 -16.41
N TYR A 135 -47.10 23.89 -16.19
CA TYR A 135 -46.17 24.06 -15.07
C TYR A 135 -46.79 23.72 -13.71
N GLU A 136 -48.03 24.16 -13.45
CA GLU A 136 -48.70 23.96 -12.17
C GLU A 136 -49.01 22.49 -11.91
N TYR A 137 -49.44 21.77 -12.95
CA TYR A 137 -49.73 20.34 -12.84
C TYR A 137 -48.44 19.52 -12.77
N ILE A 138 -47.46 19.80 -13.63
CA ILE A 138 -46.16 19.11 -13.62
C ILE A 138 -45.54 19.21 -12.22
N ALA A 139 -45.53 20.40 -11.62
CA ALA A 139 -45.00 20.62 -10.28
C ALA A 139 -45.71 19.84 -9.16
N LYS A 140 -46.98 19.44 -9.35
CA LYS A 140 -47.70 18.59 -8.39
C LYS A 140 -47.28 17.12 -8.49
N VAL A 141 -46.89 16.67 -9.68
CA VAL A 141 -46.57 15.26 -9.96
C VAL A 141 -45.07 14.97 -9.80
N SER A 142 -44.21 15.92 -10.17
CA SER A 142 -42.75 15.81 -10.04
C SER A 142 -42.24 16.29 -8.67
N ASP A 143 -41.00 15.93 -8.35
CA ASP A 143 -40.27 16.42 -7.17
C ASP A 143 -39.65 17.81 -7.41
N ALA A 144 -39.25 18.09 -8.66
CA ALA A 144 -38.80 19.40 -9.10
C ALA A 144 -39.14 19.64 -10.58
N VAL A 145 -39.21 20.91 -10.96
CA VAL A 145 -39.37 21.39 -12.33
C VAL A 145 -38.11 22.17 -12.71
N MET A 146 -37.43 21.71 -13.75
CA MET A 146 -36.20 22.28 -14.26
C MET A 146 -36.54 23.23 -15.41
N VAL A 147 -36.54 24.52 -15.15
CA VAL A 147 -36.97 25.55 -16.11
C VAL A 147 -35.76 25.98 -16.94
N MET A 148 -35.83 25.76 -18.25
CA MET A 148 -34.73 26.01 -19.18
C MET A 148 -34.62 27.51 -19.51
N ALA A 149 -33.67 28.19 -18.86
CA ALA A 149 -33.48 29.63 -18.98
C ALA A 149 -32.42 30.00 -20.02
N TYR A 150 -32.62 29.50 -21.24
CA TYR A 150 -31.75 29.69 -22.40
C TYR A 150 -32.56 29.46 -23.68
N ASP A 151 -31.89 29.57 -24.84
CA ASP A 151 -32.48 29.50 -26.17
C ASP A 151 -33.57 30.55 -26.44
N GLU A 152 -33.37 31.80 -25.96
CA GLU A 152 -34.10 32.96 -26.49
C GLU A 152 -33.90 33.05 -28.02
N HIS A 153 -32.68 32.76 -28.47
CA HIS A 153 -32.30 32.51 -29.86
C HIS A 153 -31.68 31.12 -29.97
N PHE A 154 -31.99 30.40 -31.06
CA PHE A 154 -31.68 28.99 -31.30
C PHE A 154 -31.17 28.78 -32.74
N PRO A 155 -30.66 27.60 -33.15
CA PRO A 155 -29.95 27.43 -34.42
C PRO A 155 -30.67 27.90 -35.69
N SER A 156 -32.01 27.81 -35.73
CA SER A 156 -32.82 28.25 -36.87
C SER A 156 -33.44 29.65 -36.70
N SER A 157 -33.19 30.32 -35.57
CA SER A 157 -33.60 31.72 -35.38
C SER A 157 -32.58 32.69 -35.98
N PRO A 158 -32.92 33.98 -36.15
CA PRO A 158 -31.92 35.02 -36.39
C PRO A 158 -30.87 35.09 -35.27
N PRO A 159 -29.67 35.64 -35.53
CA PRO A 159 -28.63 35.82 -34.51
C PRO A 159 -29.11 36.69 -33.35
N GLY A 160 -28.76 36.31 -32.12
CA GLY A 160 -29.12 37.07 -30.93
C GLY A 160 -28.65 36.42 -29.62
N PRO A 161 -28.89 37.09 -28.48
CA PRO A 161 -28.47 36.62 -27.16
C PRO A 161 -29.13 35.29 -26.78
N ILE A 162 -28.38 34.45 -26.06
CA ILE A 162 -28.87 33.14 -25.61
C ILE A 162 -29.91 33.29 -24.49
N ALA A 163 -29.71 34.26 -23.60
CA ALA A 163 -30.72 34.68 -22.62
C ALA A 163 -30.46 36.13 -22.18
N SER A 164 -31.07 37.09 -22.85
CA SER A 164 -31.02 38.50 -22.48
C SER A 164 -31.71 38.74 -21.13
N MET A 165 -31.30 39.81 -20.45
CA MET A 165 -31.86 40.14 -19.13
C MET A 165 -33.35 40.51 -19.18
N ASP A 166 -33.77 41.22 -20.22
CA ASP A 166 -35.18 41.59 -20.41
C ASP A 166 -36.07 40.36 -20.67
N TRP A 167 -35.59 39.43 -21.51
CA TRP A 167 -36.28 38.16 -21.75
C TRP A 167 -36.34 37.31 -20.48
N LEU A 168 -35.25 37.23 -19.73
CA LEU A 168 -35.21 36.47 -18.48
C LEU A 168 -36.19 37.08 -17.45
N ASP A 169 -36.23 38.40 -17.30
CA ASP A 169 -37.17 39.05 -16.38
C ASP A 169 -38.63 38.73 -16.73
N GLN A 170 -39.00 38.86 -18.00
CA GLN A 170 -40.35 38.54 -18.48
C GLN A 170 -40.69 37.05 -18.25
N SER A 171 -39.74 36.18 -18.51
CA SER A 171 -39.89 34.74 -18.35
C SER A 171 -40.01 34.31 -16.88
N LEU A 172 -39.22 34.91 -15.99
CA LEU A 172 -39.32 34.69 -14.55
C LEU A 172 -40.64 35.25 -13.98
N ASP A 173 -41.08 36.42 -14.42
CA ASP A 173 -42.35 37.01 -13.99
C ASP A 173 -43.56 36.17 -14.44
N TYR A 174 -43.41 35.41 -15.52
CA TYR A 174 -44.39 34.42 -15.95
C TYR A 174 -44.35 33.14 -15.09
N VAL A 175 -43.17 32.57 -14.82
CA VAL A 175 -43.06 31.25 -14.18
C VAL A 175 -43.17 31.30 -12.65
N VAL A 176 -42.59 32.31 -12.00
CA VAL A 176 -42.53 32.40 -10.53
C VAL A 176 -43.92 32.38 -9.85
N PRO A 177 -44.97 33.04 -10.37
CA PRO A 177 -46.30 32.94 -9.79
C PRO A 177 -46.97 31.57 -9.93
N ARG A 178 -46.50 30.72 -10.87
CA ARG A 178 -47.10 29.42 -11.24
C ARG A 178 -46.39 28.23 -10.60
N LEU A 179 -45.18 28.41 -10.10
CA LEU A 179 -44.38 27.35 -9.47
C LEU A 179 -44.07 27.68 -8.02
N LEU A 180 -44.10 26.65 -7.15
CA LEU A 180 -43.56 26.78 -5.80
C LEU A 180 -42.03 26.90 -5.89
N LEU A 181 -41.47 27.93 -5.25
CA LEU A 181 -40.03 28.23 -5.31
C LEU A 181 -39.14 27.08 -4.80
N ASP A 182 -39.66 26.22 -3.91
CA ASP A 182 -38.97 25.02 -3.42
C ASP A 182 -39.05 23.82 -4.36
N ARG A 183 -39.73 23.94 -5.51
CA ARG A 183 -39.77 22.95 -6.59
C ARG A 183 -39.13 23.45 -7.88
N LEU A 184 -38.90 24.74 -8.00
CA LEU A 184 -38.27 25.36 -9.17
C LEU A 184 -36.75 25.19 -9.11
N VAL A 185 -36.16 24.69 -10.19
CA VAL A 185 -34.72 24.74 -10.48
C VAL A 185 -34.56 25.53 -11.77
N LEU A 186 -33.81 26.63 -11.73
CA LEU A 186 -33.55 27.44 -12.93
C LEU A 186 -32.29 26.92 -13.62
N VAL A 187 -32.42 26.38 -14.83
CA VAL A 187 -31.30 25.81 -15.58
C VAL A 187 -30.70 26.87 -16.49
N LEU A 188 -29.41 27.14 -16.33
CA LEU A 188 -28.69 28.18 -17.07
C LEU A 188 -27.92 27.57 -18.25
N GLY A 189 -28.01 28.19 -19.43
CA GLY A 189 -27.34 27.74 -20.65
C GLY A 189 -25.89 28.20 -20.69
N ALA A 190 -24.94 27.27 -20.64
CA ALA A 190 -23.50 27.51 -20.65
C ALA A 190 -22.88 27.21 -22.02
N TYR A 191 -23.41 27.84 -23.06
CA TYR A 191 -23.00 27.66 -24.46
C TYR A 191 -23.35 28.92 -25.26
N GLY A 192 -23.13 28.86 -26.57
CA GLY A 192 -23.54 29.88 -27.53
C GLY A 192 -23.81 29.29 -28.90
N TYR A 193 -24.06 30.15 -29.87
CA TYR A 193 -24.12 29.77 -31.29
C TYR A 193 -23.31 30.71 -32.17
N ASP A 194 -22.83 30.17 -33.28
CA ASP A 194 -22.19 30.90 -34.39
C ASP A 194 -23.12 30.88 -35.60
N TRP A 195 -23.60 32.05 -36.01
CA TRP A 195 -24.49 32.21 -37.16
C TRP A 195 -23.76 32.77 -38.37
N ASN A 196 -24.00 32.14 -39.52
CA ASN A 196 -23.72 32.74 -40.82
C ASN A 196 -24.79 33.79 -41.15
N VAL A 197 -24.41 35.07 -41.17
CA VAL A 197 -25.37 36.18 -41.33
C VAL A 197 -25.89 36.30 -42.77
N GLU A 198 -25.10 35.84 -43.74
CA GLU A 198 -25.40 35.91 -45.17
C GLU A 198 -26.20 34.70 -45.66
N ARG A 199 -26.03 33.54 -45.02
CA ARG A 199 -26.73 32.28 -45.35
C ARG A 199 -27.70 31.88 -44.26
N ARG A 200 -28.75 32.68 -44.08
CA ARG A 200 -29.79 32.48 -43.03
C ARG A 200 -30.61 31.19 -43.13
N GLU A 201 -30.46 30.45 -44.22
CA GLU A 201 -31.07 29.12 -44.41
C GLU A 201 -30.24 28.02 -43.73
N GLU A 202 -28.95 28.28 -43.44
CA GLU A 202 -28.06 27.37 -42.72
C GLU A 202 -28.34 27.46 -41.20
N LEU A 203 -28.32 26.30 -40.52
CA LEU A 203 -28.48 26.25 -39.06
C LEU A 203 -27.20 26.75 -38.39
N ALA A 204 -27.35 27.57 -37.35
CA ALA A 204 -26.22 28.03 -36.53
C ALA A 204 -25.51 26.85 -35.87
N GLU A 205 -24.19 26.98 -35.72
CA GLU A 205 -23.38 25.97 -35.04
C GLU A 205 -23.42 26.19 -33.53
N GLY A 206 -23.73 25.15 -32.76
CA GLY A 206 -23.66 25.19 -31.29
C GLY A 206 -22.21 25.15 -30.80
N ILE A 207 -21.80 26.17 -30.05
CA ILE A 207 -20.43 26.35 -29.59
C ILE A 207 -20.33 26.38 -28.06
N THR A 208 -19.25 25.82 -27.53
CA THR A 208 -18.92 25.95 -26.09
C THR A 208 -18.29 27.31 -25.80
N PHE A 209 -18.18 27.69 -24.52
CA PHE A 209 -17.40 28.87 -24.12
C PHE A 209 -15.97 28.82 -24.68
N THR A 210 -15.33 27.64 -24.62
CA THR A 210 -13.96 27.47 -25.11
C THR A 210 -13.86 27.63 -26.63
N ASN A 211 -14.85 27.13 -27.39
CA ASN A 211 -14.90 27.33 -28.83
C ASN A 211 -15.09 28.82 -29.17
N ALA A 212 -15.98 29.52 -28.48
CA ALA A 212 -16.23 30.95 -28.70
C ALA A 212 -14.97 31.80 -28.52
N VAL A 213 -14.22 31.61 -27.42
CA VAL A 213 -12.98 32.38 -27.17
C VAL A 213 -11.86 32.01 -28.15
N ASN A 214 -11.83 30.75 -28.63
CA ASN A 214 -10.87 30.30 -29.64
C ASN A 214 -11.17 30.91 -31.02
N LEU A 215 -12.43 30.93 -31.43
CA LEU A 215 -12.89 31.59 -32.66
C LEU A 215 -12.58 33.08 -32.62
N ALA A 216 -12.91 33.77 -31.52
CA ALA A 216 -12.60 35.18 -31.35
C ALA A 216 -11.09 35.45 -31.51
N ARG A 217 -10.24 34.63 -30.87
CA ARG A 217 -8.79 34.72 -31.01
C ARG A 217 -8.32 34.50 -32.45
N ALA A 218 -8.82 33.47 -33.13
CA ALA A 218 -8.45 33.14 -34.50
C ALA A 218 -8.81 34.28 -35.47
N ALA A 219 -9.97 34.90 -35.24
CA ALA A 219 -10.46 36.07 -35.96
C ALA A 219 -9.74 37.39 -35.59
N GLY A 220 -8.89 37.40 -34.57
CA GLY A 220 -8.33 38.65 -34.02
C GLY A 220 -9.39 39.59 -33.43
N SER A 221 -10.55 39.06 -33.07
CA SER A 221 -11.70 39.78 -32.48
C SER A 221 -11.72 39.57 -30.97
N LEU A 222 -12.08 40.60 -30.21
CA LEU A 222 -12.19 40.50 -28.75
C LEU A 222 -13.67 40.48 -28.35
N PRO A 223 -14.13 39.46 -27.62
CA PRO A 223 -15.50 39.44 -27.13
C PRO A 223 -15.77 40.63 -26.22
N HIS A 224 -16.98 41.17 -26.32
CA HIS A 224 -17.48 42.24 -25.46
C HIS A 224 -18.85 41.88 -24.91
N PHE A 225 -19.11 42.34 -23.69
CA PHE A 225 -20.35 42.15 -22.97
C PHE A 225 -21.26 43.35 -23.20
N VAL A 226 -22.41 43.14 -23.86
CA VAL A 226 -23.23 44.21 -24.43
C VAL A 226 -24.17 44.81 -23.37
N ALA A 227 -24.09 46.12 -23.14
CA ALA A 227 -24.97 46.81 -22.18
C ALA A 227 -26.44 46.82 -22.64
N GLY A 228 -27.37 46.55 -21.71
CA GLY A 228 -28.80 46.44 -21.96
C GLY A 228 -29.27 45.10 -22.53
N ILE A 229 -28.33 44.23 -22.92
CA ILE A 229 -28.59 42.83 -23.28
C ILE A 229 -27.97 41.88 -22.23
N GLU A 230 -26.77 42.25 -21.76
CA GLU A 230 -25.98 41.56 -20.75
C GLU A 230 -25.63 40.10 -21.16
N ASN A 231 -25.25 39.92 -22.43
CA ASN A 231 -24.63 38.71 -22.98
C ASN A 231 -23.33 39.09 -23.72
N SER A 232 -22.45 38.10 -23.91
CA SER A 232 -21.19 38.28 -24.63
C SER A 232 -21.37 38.04 -26.13
N HIS A 233 -20.72 38.89 -26.93
CA HIS A 233 -20.85 38.90 -28.39
C HIS A 233 -19.52 39.27 -29.08
N PHE A 234 -19.32 38.74 -30.28
CA PHE A 234 -18.39 39.26 -31.28
C PHE A 234 -18.83 38.86 -32.69
N ALA A 235 -18.30 39.55 -33.69
CA ALA A 235 -18.46 39.19 -35.09
C ALA A 235 -17.08 39.01 -35.75
N TYR A 236 -17.03 38.21 -36.81
CA TYR A 236 -15.82 37.99 -37.59
C TYR A 236 -16.13 37.67 -39.06
N HIS A 237 -15.07 37.68 -39.88
CA HIS A 237 -15.11 37.20 -41.27
C HIS A 237 -14.39 35.86 -41.34
N ASP A 238 -15.01 34.87 -42.00
CA ASP A 238 -14.36 33.59 -42.27
C ASP A 238 -13.36 33.68 -43.45
N GLU A 239 -12.78 32.54 -43.86
CA GLU A 239 -11.82 32.50 -44.98
C GLU A 239 -12.42 32.87 -46.35
N ASP A 240 -13.75 32.73 -46.49
CA ASP A 240 -14.52 33.07 -47.68
C ASP A 240 -15.09 34.51 -47.63
N ASP A 241 -14.66 35.31 -46.65
CA ASP A 241 -15.10 36.69 -46.37
C ASP A 241 -16.59 36.81 -45.96
N ILE A 242 -17.19 35.72 -45.47
CA ILE A 242 -18.57 35.69 -44.99
C ILE A 242 -18.63 36.20 -43.56
N VAL A 243 -19.63 37.04 -43.26
CA VAL A 243 -19.84 37.59 -41.91
C VAL A 243 -20.53 36.57 -41.01
N HIS A 244 -19.87 36.32 -39.87
CA HIS A 244 -20.38 35.51 -38.77
C HIS A 244 -20.68 36.37 -37.54
N GLU A 245 -21.81 36.09 -36.88
CA GLU A 245 -22.20 36.69 -35.59
C GLU A 245 -22.26 35.60 -34.52
N VAL A 246 -21.54 35.84 -33.42
CA VAL A 246 -21.41 34.87 -32.32
C VAL A 246 -21.96 35.46 -31.03
N TRP A 247 -22.94 34.76 -30.44
CA TRP A 247 -23.49 35.07 -29.11
C TRP A 247 -23.29 33.88 -28.20
N PHE A 248 -22.79 34.13 -26.99
CA PHE A 248 -22.51 33.08 -26.02
C PHE A 248 -22.64 33.55 -24.59
N GLN A 249 -22.84 32.60 -23.68
CA GLN A 249 -22.88 32.85 -22.25
C GLN A 249 -21.52 32.57 -21.60
N ASP A 250 -20.98 33.59 -20.94
CA ASP A 250 -19.85 33.47 -20.04
C ASP A 250 -20.30 33.72 -18.59
N SER A 251 -19.38 33.62 -17.63
CA SER A 251 -19.76 33.78 -16.22
C SER A 251 -20.26 35.18 -15.87
N LEU A 252 -20.03 36.21 -16.69
CA LEU A 252 -20.63 37.53 -16.48
C LEU A 252 -22.14 37.48 -16.71
N ALA A 253 -22.58 36.83 -17.80
CA ALA A 253 -24.00 36.62 -18.08
C ALA A 253 -24.64 35.77 -16.98
N LEU A 254 -24.03 34.62 -16.65
CA LEU A 254 -24.55 33.70 -15.64
C LEU A 254 -24.60 34.33 -14.24
N TRP A 255 -23.63 35.18 -13.89
CA TRP A 255 -23.66 35.95 -12.65
C TRP A 255 -24.91 36.84 -12.56
N ASN A 256 -25.20 37.59 -13.62
CA ASN A 256 -26.36 38.46 -13.68
C ASN A 256 -27.67 37.68 -13.57
N GLN A 257 -27.79 36.57 -14.28
CA GLN A 257 -28.99 35.72 -14.25
C GLN A 257 -29.23 35.16 -12.85
N VAL A 258 -28.19 34.62 -12.19
CA VAL A 258 -28.27 34.12 -10.81
C VAL A 258 -28.67 35.22 -9.85
N ARG A 259 -28.07 36.41 -9.95
CA ARG A 259 -28.42 37.55 -9.10
C ARG A 259 -29.86 37.99 -9.28
N ARG A 260 -30.32 38.02 -10.53
CA ARG A 260 -31.68 38.42 -10.86
C ARG A 260 -32.72 37.40 -10.40
N ALA A 261 -32.42 36.12 -10.55
CA ALA A 261 -33.24 35.03 -10.02
C ALA A 261 -33.28 35.07 -8.48
N ALA A 262 -32.16 35.36 -7.81
CA ALA A 262 -32.07 35.47 -6.36
C ALA A 262 -32.92 36.63 -5.79
N GLN A 263 -33.06 37.74 -6.53
CA GLN A 263 -33.99 38.83 -6.14
C GLN A 263 -35.45 38.36 -6.11
N ARG A 264 -35.80 37.34 -6.91
CA ARG A 264 -37.11 36.66 -6.91
C ARG A 264 -37.15 35.44 -5.96
N LYS A 265 -36.16 35.32 -5.06
CA LYS A 265 -36.02 34.24 -4.06
C LYS A 265 -35.80 32.84 -4.66
N ILE A 266 -35.38 32.74 -5.91
CA ILE A 266 -34.94 31.47 -6.50
C ILE A 266 -33.54 31.16 -5.96
N SER A 267 -33.34 29.94 -5.47
CA SER A 267 -32.09 29.50 -4.84
C SER A 267 -31.49 28.22 -5.42
N ARG A 268 -32.18 27.56 -6.36
CA ARG A 268 -31.73 26.31 -6.98
C ARG A 268 -31.44 26.54 -8.46
N PHE A 269 -30.25 26.14 -8.87
CA PHE A 269 -29.73 26.40 -10.22
C PHE A 269 -29.20 25.11 -10.83
N GLY A 270 -29.47 24.93 -12.12
CA GLY A 270 -28.85 23.91 -12.97
C GLY A 270 -27.92 24.57 -13.98
N ILE A 271 -27.01 23.80 -14.58
CA ILE A 271 -26.15 24.26 -15.68
C ILE A 271 -26.25 23.28 -16.85
N TRP A 272 -26.58 23.81 -18.03
CA TRP A 272 -26.66 23.06 -19.28
C TRP A 272 -25.54 23.53 -20.23
N ARG A 273 -24.42 22.80 -20.37
CA ARG A 273 -24.11 21.55 -19.70
C ARG A 273 -22.69 21.52 -19.15
N LEU A 274 -22.47 20.65 -18.17
CA LEU A 274 -21.17 20.48 -17.52
C LEU A 274 -20.07 20.17 -18.56
N GLY A 275 -19.00 20.95 -18.54
CA GLY A 275 -17.86 20.88 -19.45
C GLY A 275 -17.88 21.90 -20.60
N THR A 276 -18.98 22.63 -20.80
CA THR A 276 -19.07 23.65 -21.87
C THR A 276 -18.94 25.09 -21.35
N GLU A 277 -18.98 25.26 -20.03
CA GLU A 277 -19.03 26.55 -19.35
C GLU A 277 -17.69 27.30 -19.26
N ASP A 278 -17.79 28.61 -18.99
CA ASP A 278 -16.72 29.38 -18.38
C ASP A 278 -16.48 28.87 -16.95
N GLU A 279 -15.30 28.29 -16.69
CA GLU A 279 -14.96 27.66 -15.40
C GLU A 279 -15.08 28.60 -14.20
N THR A 280 -15.01 29.92 -14.41
CA THR A 280 -15.16 30.90 -13.31
C THR A 280 -16.56 30.88 -12.69
N VAL A 281 -17.56 30.25 -13.33
CA VAL A 281 -18.93 30.12 -12.81
C VAL A 281 -18.95 29.38 -11.46
N TRP A 282 -18.05 28.41 -11.28
CA TRP A 282 -17.91 27.63 -10.06
C TRP A 282 -17.33 28.44 -8.87
N SER A 283 -16.91 29.68 -9.09
CA SER A 283 -16.54 30.61 -8.01
C SER A 283 -17.74 31.14 -7.22
N PHE A 284 -18.95 30.99 -7.76
CA PHE A 284 -20.19 31.40 -7.09
C PHE A 284 -21.32 30.36 -7.14
N LEU A 285 -21.39 29.50 -8.17
CA LEU A 285 -22.29 28.35 -8.16
C LEU A 285 -21.73 27.22 -7.27
N GLY A 286 -22.63 26.55 -6.54
CA GLY A 286 -22.27 25.43 -5.65
C GLY A 286 -21.45 25.85 -4.42
N GLN A 287 -21.48 27.13 -4.04
CA GLN A 287 -20.80 27.66 -2.87
C GLN A 287 -21.78 27.90 -1.72
N ASP A 288 -21.45 27.45 -0.50
CA ASP A 288 -22.25 27.72 0.71
C ASP A 288 -22.41 29.22 0.99
N ARG A 289 -21.40 30.01 0.61
CA ARG A 289 -21.34 31.47 0.79
C ARG A 289 -20.79 32.11 -0.49
N PRO A 290 -21.63 32.33 -1.51
CA PRO A 290 -21.18 32.95 -2.74
C PRO A 290 -20.64 34.37 -2.47
N PRO A 291 -19.61 34.82 -3.22
CA PRO A 291 -19.07 36.17 -3.09
C PRO A 291 -20.16 37.21 -3.35
N GLN A 292 -20.07 38.41 -2.79
CA GLN A 292 -21.08 39.48 -2.99
C GLN A 292 -20.84 40.32 -4.26
N ARG A 293 -19.64 40.25 -4.83
CA ARG A 293 -19.22 40.97 -6.04
C ARG A 293 -18.59 40.00 -7.05
N PRO A 294 -18.67 40.28 -8.36
CA PRO A 294 -18.11 39.43 -9.41
C PRO A 294 -16.59 39.57 -9.58
N ASP A 295 -15.85 40.11 -8.60
CA ASP A 295 -14.41 40.39 -8.75
C ASP A 295 -13.58 39.14 -9.09
N THR A 296 -14.02 37.95 -8.66
CA THR A 296 -13.41 36.65 -8.99
C THR A 296 -13.50 36.28 -10.47
N LEU A 297 -14.35 36.97 -11.25
CA LEU A 297 -14.59 36.71 -12.66
C LEU A 297 -13.57 37.41 -13.57
N GLN A 298 -12.69 38.27 -13.06
CA GLN A 298 -11.73 39.03 -13.87
C GLN A 298 -10.66 38.16 -14.55
N GLU A 299 -10.14 37.16 -13.83
CA GLU A 299 -9.17 36.21 -14.37
C GLU A 299 -9.90 34.98 -14.91
N VAL A 300 -9.73 34.71 -16.20
CA VAL A 300 -10.32 33.53 -16.85
C VAL A 300 -9.25 32.44 -16.90
N PRO A 301 -9.50 31.23 -16.36
CA PRO A 301 -8.55 30.13 -16.42
C PRO A 301 -8.05 29.87 -17.83
N ALA A 302 -6.81 29.38 -17.93
CA ALA A 302 -6.25 29.01 -19.23
C ALA A 302 -7.10 27.91 -19.90
N GLY A 303 -7.21 27.98 -21.22
CA GLY A 303 -8.00 27.01 -21.99
C GLY A 303 -7.42 25.59 -21.84
N LYS A 304 -8.30 24.60 -21.90
CA LYS A 304 -7.90 23.17 -21.91
C LYS A 304 -7.70 22.62 -23.31
N THR A 305 -8.17 23.35 -24.32
CA THR A 305 -8.08 22.94 -25.72
C THR A 305 -6.64 22.80 -26.16
N VAL A 306 -6.44 21.87 -27.08
CA VAL A 306 -5.18 21.62 -27.74
C VAL A 306 -5.35 22.00 -29.19
N GLU A 307 -4.53 22.92 -29.64
CA GLU A 307 -4.44 23.29 -31.04
C GLU A 307 -3.18 22.67 -31.62
N PHE A 308 -3.34 21.97 -32.74
CA PHE A 308 -2.22 21.41 -33.47
C PHE A 308 -1.80 22.34 -34.60
N TYR A 309 -0.50 22.52 -34.76
CA TYR A 309 0.09 23.26 -35.86
C TYR A 309 1.13 22.41 -36.56
N GLY A 310 1.05 22.30 -37.89
CA GLY A 310 1.94 21.46 -38.70
C GLY A 310 1.48 20.01 -38.80
N GLU A 311 2.31 19.17 -39.42
CA GLU A 311 2.05 17.75 -39.66
C GLU A 311 3.21 16.89 -39.14
N GLY A 312 2.91 15.67 -38.69
CA GLY A 312 3.91 14.68 -38.27
C GLY A 312 3.69 14.10 -36.87
N GLU A 313 4.59 13.21 -36.47
CA GLU A 313 4.45 12.32 -35.32
C GLU A 313 5.20 12.80 -34.06
N VAL A 314 6.00 13.87 -34.20
CA VAL A 314 6.74 14.43 -33.07
C VAL A 314 6.04 15.68 -32.58
N LEU A 315 5.65 15.66 -31.31
CA LEU A 315 4.90 16.71 -30.66
C LEU A 315 5.80 17.54 -29.74
N THR A 316 5.75 18.85 -29.91
CA THR A 316 6.44 19.81 -29.03
C THR A 316 5.50 20.94 -28.63
N VAL A 317 5.61 21.43 -27.39
CA VAL A 317 4.82 22.57 -26.95
C VAL A 317 5.43 23.85 -27.51
N ARG A 318 4.68 24.54 -28.38
CA ARG A 318 5.07 25.85 -28.91
C ARG A 318 4.66 26.98 -27.95
N THR A 319 3.43 26.91 -27.44
CA THR A 319 2.90 27.88 -26.47
C THR A 319 2.18 27.17 -25.35
N ARG A 320 2.51 27.53 -24.10
CA ARG A 320 1.83 27.04 -22.91
C ARG A 320 0.52 27.80 -22.70
N PRO A 321 -0.53 27.16 -22.14
CA PRO A 321 -1.80 27.82 -21.84
C PRO A 321 -1.58 29.06 -20.98
N GLN A 322 -2.16 30.18 -21.40
CA GLN A 322 -2.16 31.43 -20.63
C GLN A 322 -3.57 31.77 -20.18
N PRO A 323 -3.74 32.24 -18.93
CA PRO A 323 -5.04 32.69 -18.46
C PRO A 323 -5.50 33.93 -19.21
N GLY A 324 -6.79 33.98 -19.51
CA GLY A 324 -7.46 35.15 -20.05
C GLY A 324 -7.67 36.21 -18.98
N ARG A 325 -8.06 37.40 -19.41
CA ARG A 325 -8.45 38.50 -18.55
C ARG A 325 -9.58 39.29 -19.20
N ARG A 326 -10.60 39.61 -18.40
CA ARG A 326 -11.68 40.51 -18.78
C ARG A 326 -11.82 41.64 -17.77
N GLU A 327 -12.21 42.79 -18.27
CA GLU A 327 -12.53 43.99 -17.48
C GLU A 327 -14.01 44.28 -17.63
N PHE A 328 -14.68 44.70 -16.56
CA PHE A 328 -16.11 44.95 -16.57
C PHE A 328 -16.51 45.96 -15.50
N ALA A 329 -17.64 46.63 -15.72
CA ALA A 329 -18.25 47.55 -14.78
C ALA A 329 -19.47 46.91 -14.10
N VAL A 330 -19.59 47.18 -12.79
CA VAL A 330 -20.65 46.66 -11.94
C VAL A 330 -21.48 47.81 -11.40
N ASP A 331 -22.81 47.68 -11.40
CA ASP A 331 -23.72 48.67 -10.83
C ASP A 331 -23.83 48.58 -9.29
N GLU A 332 -24.59 49.50 -8.68
CA GLU A 332 -24.82 49.51 -7.23
C GLU A 332 -25.51 48.23 -6.72
N GLY A 333 -26.27 47.55 -7.58
CA GLY A 333 -26.95 46.28 -7.30
C GLY A 333 -26.06 45.04 -7.45
N GLY A 334 -24.80 45.22 -7.86
CA GLY A 334 -23.86 44.10 -8.07
C GLY A 334 -24.03 43.40 -9.41
N LEU A 335 -24.78 43.96 -10.36
CA LEU A 335 -24.93 43.43 -11.72
C LEU A 335 -23.84 43.99 -12.64
N VAL A 336 -23.31 43.14 -13.51
CA VAL A 336 -22.38 43.53 -14.57
C VAL A 336 -23.15 44.22 -15.69
N ARG A 337 -22.70 45.38 -16.16
CA ARG A 337 -23.40 46.15 -17.21
C ARG A 337 -22.67 46.16 -18.54
N GLU A 338 -21.36 46.27 -18.49
CA GLU A 338 -20.49 46.28 -19.66
C GLU A 338 -19.19 45.57 -19.32
N GLY A 339 -18.53 45.04 -20.34
CA GLY A 339 -17.25 44.37 -20.16
C GLY A 339 -16.56 44.04 -21.49
N VAL A 340 -15.26 43.84 -21.42
CA VAL A 340 -14.43 43.49 -22.58
C VAL A 340 -13.33 42.53 -22.17
N TYR A 341 -13.02 41.58 -23.04
CA TYR A 341 -11.84 40.74 -22.87
C TYR A 341 -10.60 41.54 -23.25
N SER A 342 -9.73 41.84 -22.28
CA SER A 342 -8.42 42.43 -22.57
C SER A 342 -7.42 41.39 -23.08
N ARG A 343 -7.65 40.11 -22.73
CA ARG A 343 -6.94 38.95 -23.27
C ARG A 343 -7.84 37.73 -23.23
N VAL A 344 -8.01 37.04 -24.34
CA VAL A 344 -8.68 35.74 -24.39
C VAL A 344 -7.78 34.63 -23.82
N PRO A 345 -8.32 33.64 -23.07
CA PRO A 345 -7.54 32.53 -22.59
C PRO A 345 -7.02 31.69 -23.77
N THR A 346 -5.86 31.05 -23.58
CA THR A 346 -5.26 30.17 -24.60
C THR A 346 -5.08 28.76 -24.06
N GLY A 347 -5.27 27.79 -24.94
CA GLY A 347 -4.95 26.38 -24.70
C GLY A 347 -3.50 26.03 -25.02
N TYR A 348 -3.20 24.74 -25.09
CA TYR A 348 -1.90 24.27 -25.57
C TYR A 348 -1.82 24.47 -27.08
N LEU A 349 -0.76 25.13 -27.55
CA LEU A 349 -0.39 25.08 -28.97
C LEU A 349 0.72 24.03 -29.13
N VAL A 350 0.36 22.89 -29.70
CA VAL A 350 1.27 21.77 -29.94
C VAL A 350 1.70 21.80 -31.40
N GLU A 351 3.00 21.90 -31.63
CA GLU A 351 3.57 21.77 -32.97
C GLU A 351 3.80 20.30 -33.29
N ARG A 352 3.27 19.85 -34.42
CA ARG A 352 3.56 18.56 -35.04
C ARG A 352 4.67 18.74 -36.05
N ARG A 353 5.71 17.92 -35.92
CA ARG A 353 6.88 17.96 -36.79
C ARG A 353 7.01 16.66 -37.57
N SER A 354 7.22 16.80 -38.87
CA SER A 354 7.59 15.76 -39.82
C SER A 354 8.95 16.10 -40.41
N GLY A 355 9.62 15.07 -40.93
CA GLY A 355 10.90 15.21 -41.61
C GLY A 355 10.79 15.15 -43.13
N PRO A 356 11.92 15.25 -43.84
CA PRO A 356 11.96 15.15 -45.29
C PRO A 356 11.37 13.83 -45.80
N GLU A 357 10.73 13.88 -46.99
CA GLU A 357 10.20 12.68 -47.64
C GLU A 357 11.27 11.59 -47.77
N ARG A 358 10.83 10.34 -47.69
CA ARG A 358 11.67 9.13 -47.77
C ARG A 358 12.73 9.01 -46.66
N GLN A 359 12.53 9.67 -45.53
CA GLN A 359 13.28 9.40 -44.31
C GLN A 359 12.43 8.66 -43.29
N VAL A 360 13.04 7.71 -42.58
CA VAL A 360 12.37 6.87 -41.57
C VAL A 360 13.25 6.74 -40.34
N VAL A 361 12.64 6.71 -39.15
CA VAL A 361 13.28 6.44 -37.87
C VAL A 361 12.75 5.10 -37.34
N LEU A 362 13.65 4.24 -36.84
CA LEU A 362 13.26 3.04 -36.11
C LEU A 362 13.24 3.35 -34.61
N SER A 363 12.17 2.95 -33.94
CA SER A 363 11.97 3.13 -32.50
C SER A 363 11.61 1.82 -31.81
N PHE A 364 12.04 1.67 -30.55
CA PHE A 364 11.86 0.47 -29.74
C PHE A 364 11.29 0.79 -28.37
N ASP A 365 10.23 0.11 -27.98
CA ASP A 365 9.57 0.26 -26.67
C ASP A 365 9.72 -1.01 -25.80
N ASP A 366 9.36 -0.87 -24.52
CA ASP A 366 9.35 -1.90 -23.46
C ASP A 366 10.70 -2.38 -22.90
N GLY A 367 11.82 -2.08 -23.57
CA GLY A 367 13.16 -2.47 -23.10
C GLY A 367 13.65 -1.72 -21.86
N PRO A 368 14.86 -2.05 -21.37
CA PRO A 368 15.75 -3.08 -21.88
C PRO A 368 15.36 -4.52 -21.47
N SER A 369 15.67 -5.50 -22.31
CA SER A 369 15.53 -6.94 -22.07
C SER A 369 16.88 -7.63 -22.20
N GLU A 370 17.17 -8.58 -21.29
CA GLU A 370 18.43 -9.34 -21.24
C GLU A 370 18.77 -10.04 -22.58
N GLU A 371 17.77 -10.61 -23.25
CA GLU A 371 17.98 -11.38 -24.49
C GLU A 371 17.78 -10.53 -25.75
N TRP A 372 16.76 -9.68 -25.77
CA TRP A 372 16.28 -9.06 -27.01
C TRP A 372 16.94 -7.72 -27.33
N THR A 373 17.19 -6.86 -26.34
CA THR A 373 17.86 -5.58 -26.58
C THR A 373 19.26 -5.77 -27.20
N PRO A 374 20.11 -6.72 -26.72
CA PRO A 374 21.38 -7.01 -27.39
C PRO A 374 21.22 -7.52 -28.82
N ALA A 375 20.22 -8.38 -29.08
CA ALA A 375 19.97 -8.93 -30.41
C ALA A 375 19.51 -7.85 -31.41
N VAL A 376 18.70 -6.90 -30.95
CA VAL A 376 18.32 -5.71 -31.74
C VAL A 376 19.55 -4.85 -32.02
N LEU A 377 20.38 -4.56 -31.01
CA LEU A 377 21.62 -3.79 -31.18
C LEU A 377 22.57 -4.42 -32.19
N GLU A 378 22.73 -5.76 -32.17
CA GLU A 378 23.57 -6.47 -33.15
C GLU A 378 23.08 -6.25 -34.59
N VAL A 379 21.76 -6.28 -34.81
CA VAL A 379 21.17 -6.02 -36.13
C VAL A 379 21.38 -4.57 -36.54
N LEU A 380 21.14 -3.61 -35.64
CA LEU A 380 21.32 -2.18 -35.91
C LEU A 380 22.78 -1.84 -36.21
N GLU A 381 23.73 -2.40 -35.47
CA GLU A 381 25.17 -2.23 -35.70
C GLU A 381 25.58 -2.82 -37.06
N ARG A 382 25.16 -4.06 -37.35
CA ARG A 382 25.46 -4.74 -38.63
C ARG A 382 25.01 -3.93 -39.84
N PHE A 383 23.84 -3.30 -39.76
CA PHE A 383 23.31 -2.48 -40.85
C PHE A 383 23.68 -1.00 -40.75
N GLN A 384 24.37 -0.56 -39.69
CA GLN A 384 24.71 0.82 -39.39
C GLN A 384 23.48 1.74 -39.39
N VAL A 385 22.47 1.36 -38.61
CA VAL A 385 21.18 2.06 -38.53
C VAL A 385 21.03 2.72 -37.16
N PRO A 386 20.83 4.05 -37.09
CA PRO A 386 20.48 4.71 -35.84
C PRO A 386 19.03 4.40 -35.43
N ALA A 387 18.74 4.52 -34.14
CA ALA A 387 17.42 4.23 -33.57
C ALA A 387 17.18 5.03 -32.28
N VAL A 388 15.95 4.99 -31.79
CA VAL A 388 15.55 5.52 -30.47
C VAL A 388 14.92 4.40 -29.63
N PHE A 389 15.28 4.32 -28.36
CA PHE A 389 14.76 3.33 -27.41
C PHE A 389 14.01 4.03 -26.28
N PHE A 390 12.71 3.77 -26.13
CA PHE A 390 11.90 4.25 -25.01
C PHE A 390 11.86 3.17 -23.93
N MET A 391 12.58 3.41 -22.84
CA MET A 391 12.84 2.37 -21.84
C MET A 391 11.97 2.53 -20.59
N VAL A 392 11.54 1.38 -20.05
CA VAL A 392 10.75 1.27 -18.82
C VAL A 392 11.67 1.30 -17.60
N GLY A 393 11.40 2.19 -16.64
CA GLY A 393 12.27 2.45 -15.49
C GLY A 393 12.57 1.20 -14.63
N GLU A 394 11.61 0.29 -14.46
CA GLU A 394 11.83 -0.99 -13.77
C GLU A 394 12.84 -1.89 -14.49
N GLN A 395 12.80 -1.91 -15.83
CA GLN A 395 13.76 -2.68 -16.63
C GLN A 395 15.14 -2.01 -16.63
N VAL A 396 15.19 -0.68 -16.69
CA VAL A 396 16.41 0.11 -16.53
C VAL A 396 17.12 -0.20 -15.21
N LEU A 397 16.38 -0.38 -14.10
CA LEU A 397 16.95 -0.79 -12.82
C LEU A 397 17.55 -2.20 -12.84
N ARG A 398 16.96 -3.08 -13.65
CA ARG A 398 17.32 -4.49 -13.71
C ARG A 398 18.53 -4.73 -14.62
N TYR A 399 18.63 -4.00 -15.73
CA TYR A 399 19.68 -4.16 -16.75
C TYR A 399 20.38 -2.82 -17.09
N PRO A 400 21.02 -2.15 -16.11
CA PRO A 400 21.63 -0.84 -16.32
C PRO A 400 22.74 -0.84 -17.38
N GLU A 401 23.49 -1.94 -17.51
CA GLU A 401 24.55 -2.12 -18.50
C GLU A 401 24.03 -2.07 -19.94
N LEU A 402 22.78 -2.50 -20.19
CA LEU A 402 22.18 -2.42 -21.52
C LEU A 402 21.79 -0.99 -21.88
N VAL A 403 21.39 -0.19 -20.89
CA VAL A 403 21.08 1.25 -21.10
C VAL A 403 22.35 2.01 -21.50
N GLU A 404 23.47 1.72 -20.83
CA GLU A 404 24.78 2.25 -21.18
C GLU A 404 25.19 1.82 -22.59
N ALA A 405 25.08 0.53 -22.91
CA ALA A 405 25.41 -0.01 -24.23
C ALA A 405 24.60 0.65 -25.37
N VAL A 406 23.29 0.82 -25.20
CA VAL A 406 22.42 1.52 -26.17
C VAL A 406 22.89 2.97 -26.37
N SER A 407 23.20 3.69 -25.28
CA SER A 407 23.63 5.10 -25.36
C SER A 407 25.04 5.27 -25.95
N GLU A 408 25.96 4.34 -25.65
CA GLU A 408 27.33 4.32 -26.17
C GLU A 408 27.39 3.96 -27.66
N ALA A 409 26.49 3.07 -28.12
CA ALA A 409 26.29 2.77 -29.54
C ALA A 409 25.73 3.95 -30.35
N GLY A 410 25.36 5.06 -29.69
CA GLY A 410 24.96 6.31 -30.34
C GLY A 410 23.45 6.44 -30.58
N HIS A 411 22.66 5.47 -30.15
CA HIS A 411 21.19 5.53 -30.20
C HIS A 411 20.67 6.58 -29.20
N PHE A 412 19.44 7.04 -29.40
CA PHE A 412 18.75 7.87 -28.41
C PHE A 412 18.07 6.98 -27.36
N VAL A 413 18.07 7.43 -26.11
CA VAL A 413 17.33 6.79 -25.03
C VAL A 413 16.26 7.76 -24.53
N GLY A 414 15.00 7.33 -24.55
CA GLY A 414 13.83 8.09 -24.14
C GLY A 414 13.13 7.44 -22.95
N ASN A 415 12.23 8.20 -22.33
CA ASN A 415 11.47 7.80 -21.16
C ASN A 415 10.19 7.07 -21.58
N HIS A 416 9.91 5.90 -21.00
CA HIS A 416 8.68 5.14 -21.19
C HIS A 416 7.93 4.88 -19.88
N SER A 417 7.98 5.83 -18.94
CA SER A 417 7.49 5.72 -17.55
C SER A 417 8.26 4.69 -16.71
N PHE A 418 7.93 4.55 -15.42
CA PHE A 418 8.69 3.68 -14.51
C PHE A 418 8.17 2.25 -14.50
N SER A 419 6.86 2.06 -14.33
CA SER A 419 6.20 0.75 -14.20
C SER A 419 5.21 0.47 -15.34
N HIS A 420 5.32 1.17 -16.47
CA HIS A 420 4.48 0.99 -17.65
C HIS A 420 2.93 1.05 -17.40
N PRO A 421 2.39 2.06 -16.69
CA PRO A 421 0.95 2.18 -16.47
C PRO A 421 0.23 2.85 -17.64
N HIS A 422 -1.08 2.60 -17.78
CA HIS A 422 -1.95 3.47 -18.57
C HIS A 422 -2.03 4.84 -17.87
N LEU A 423 -1.49 5.88 -18.50
CA LEU A 423 -1.37 7.20 -17.87
C LEU A 423 -2.71 7.88 -17.58
N GLU A 424 -3.77 7.46 -18.25
CA GLU A 424 -5.15 7.90 -18.03
C GLU A 424 -5.82 7.30 -16.78
N ASP A 425 -5.27 6.20 -16.26
CA ASP A 425 -5.81 5.49 -15.09
C ASP A 425 -5.17 5.94 -13.76
N ILE A 426 -4.12 6.75 -13.83
CA ILE A 426 -3.37 7.23 -12.66
C ILE A 426 -3.50 8.74 -12.48
N THR A 427 -3.22 9.21 -11.26
CA THR A 427 -3.29 10.65 -10.97
C THR A 427 -2.12 11.42 -11.62
N PRO A 428 -2.27 12.73 -11.90
CA PRO A 428 -1.17 13.53 -12.44
C PRO A 428 0.08 13.55 -11.57
N ALA A 429 -0.08 13.46 -10.24
CA ALA A 429 1.04 13.39 -9.30
C ALA A 429 1.81 12.06 -9.44
N GLU A 430 1.09 10.94 -9.57
CA GLU A 430 1.69 9.62 -9.80
C GLU A 430 2.40 9.57 -11.15
N ALA A 431 1.80 10.10 -12.21
CA ALA A 431 2.42 10.20 -13.53
C ALA A 431 3.73 11.01 -13.49
N ARG A 432 3.78 12.14 -12.78
CA ARG A 432 5.03 12.90 -12.58
C ARG A 432 6.09 12.11 -11.84
N VAL A 433 5.71 11.30 -10.84
CA VAL A 433 6.66 10.43 -10.12
C VAL A 433 7.20 9.34 -11.06
N GLN A 434 6.34 8.73 -11.89
CA GLN A 434 6.72 7.74 -12.89
C GLN A 434 7.77 8.31 -13.86
N LEU A 435 7.48 9.46 -14.48
CA LEU A 435 8.40 10.09 -15.43
C LEU A 435 9.71 10.53 -14.78
N ASN A 436 9.64 11.20 -13.63
CA ASN A 436 10.83 11.71 -12.95
C ASN A 436 11.73 10.58 -12.44
N SER A 437 11.16 9.46 -11.97
CA SER A 437 11.95 8.33 -11.48
C SER A 437 12.74 7.69 -12.63
N THR A 438 12.10 7.42 -13.76
CA THR A 438 12.77 6.90 -14.96
C THR A 438 13.82 7.86 -15.47
N GLN A 439 13.50 9.15 -15.55
CA GLN A 439 14.43 10.17 -16.02
C GLN A 439 15.72 10.21 -15.20
N ARG A 440 15.61 10.17 -13.87
CA ARG A 440 16.77 10.20 -12.97
C ARG A 440 17.67 8.98 -13.12
N LEU A 441 17.10 7.82 -13.44
CA LEU A 441 17.86 6.61 -13.74
C LEU A 441 18.60 6.72 -15.06
N LEU A 442 17.91 7.15 -16.12
CA LEU A 442 18.50 7.36 -17.45
C LEU A 442 19.64 8.40 -17.40
N GLU A 443 19.42 9.51 -16.70
CA GLU A 443 20.44 10.54 -16.45
C GLU A 443 21.67 9.98 -15.74
N GLY A 444 21.47 9.06 -14.79
CA GLY A 444 22.51 8.54 -13.92
C GLY A 444 23.41 7.54 -14.63
N LEU A 445 22.82 6.73 -15.51
CA LEU A 445 23.50 5.71 -16.30
C LEU A 445 24.16 6.30 -17.55
N THR A 446 23.41 7.09 -18.34
CA THR A 446 23.92 7.64 -19.60
C THR A 446 24.80 8.87 -19.40
N GLY A 447 24.65 9.58 -18.27
CA GLY A 447 25.25 10.90 -18.06
C GLY A 447 24.66 12.00 -18.94
N LYS A 448 23.51 11.74 -19.57
CA LYS A 448 22.81 12.64 -20.48
C LYS A 448 21.36 12.82 -20.05
N ARG A 449 20.83 14.04 -20.18
CA ARG A 449 19.42 14.35 -20.03
C ARG A 449 18.75 14.22 -21.40
N SER A 450 17.86 13.26 -21.53
CA SER A 450 16.99 13.12 -22.70
C SER A 450 15.71 13.93 -22.51
N SER A 451 15.28 14.65 -23.54
CA SER A 451 13.96 15.28 -23.59
C SER A 451 12.93 14.37 -24.26
N LEU A 452 13.26 13.13 -24.64
CA LEU A 452 12.34 12.25 -25.35
C LEU A 452 11.43 11.48 -24.39
N PHE A 453 10.14 11.48 -24.70
CA PHE A 453 9.14 10.69 -23.99
C PHE A 453 8.18 10.04 -24.98
N ARG A 454 7.77 8.81 -24.66
CA ARG A 454 6.64 8.14 -25.32
C ARG A 454 5.76 7.54 -24.23
N ALA A 455 4.47 7.85 -24.29
CA ALA A 455 3.51 7.35 -23.32
C ALA A 455 3.19 5.86 -23.59
N PRO A 456 3.15 5.00 -22.55
CA PRO A 456 2.73 3.60 -22.66
C PRO A 456 1.34 3.45 -23.31
N TYR A 457 1.16 2.45 -24.17
CA TYR A 457 -0.09 2.09 -24.84
C TYR A 457 -0.70 3.14 -25.77
N THR A 458 0.02 4.21 -26.09
CA THR A 458 -0.51 5.33 -26.89
C THR A 458 0.36 5.70 -28.08
N ALA A 459 1.38 4.88 -28.38
CA ALA A 459 2.38 5.18 -29.39
C ALA A 459 1.80 5.18 -30.82
N ASP A 460 0.75 4.39 -31.07
CA ASP A 460 0.07 4.17 -32.34
C ASP A 460 -1.20 5.01 -32.55
N MET A 461 -1.60 5.81 -31.55
CA MET A 461 -2.78 6.68 -31.66
C MET A 461 -2.48 7.91 -32.53
N ILE A 462 -3.34 8.16 -33.52
CA ILE A 462 -3.35 9.44 -34.24
C ILE A 462 -3.93 10.51 -33.29
N ILE A 463 -3.12 11.50 -32.94
CA ILE A 463 -3.43 12.47 -31.90
C ILE A 463 -4.10 13.69 -32.53
N ASP A 464 -5.38 13.60 -32.87
CA ASP A 464 -6.12 14.68 -33.55
C ASP A 464 -6.99 15.55 -32.65
N ASP A 465 -7.14 15.19 -31.37
CA ASP A 465 -8.00 15.89 -30.42
C ASP A 465 -7.41 15.93 -29.00
N GLU A 466 -8.13 16.57 -28.08
CA GLU A 466 -7.75 16.65 -26.66
C GLU A 466 -7.69 15.26 -25.99
N ALA A 467 -8.57 14.33 -26.41
CA ALA A 467 -8.62 12.98 -25.86
C ALA A 467 -7.34 12.19 -26.18
N GLY A 468 -6.84 12.30 -27.41
CA GLY A 468 -5.56 11.72 -27.83
C GLY A 468 -4.35 12.36 -27.13
N LEU A 469 -4.40 13.65 -26.80
CA LEU A 469 -3.30 14.32 -26.07
C LEU A 469 -3.30 14.01 -24.57
N ALA A 470 -4.44 13.66 -23.97
CA ALA A 470 -4.58 13.51 -22.53
C ALA A 470 -3.51 12.62 -21.86
N PRO A 471 -3.12 11.45 -22.44
CA PRO A 471 -2.06 10.60 -21.88
C PRO A 471 -0.66 11.21 -21.97
N MET A 472 -0.44 12.11 -22.94
CA MET A 472 0.86 12.72 -23.25
C MET A 472 1.03 14.14 -22.69
N ARG A 473 -0.06 14.78 -22.27
CA ARG A 473 -0.09 16.16 -21.74
C ARG A 473 0.90 16.37 -20.60
N ILE A 474 1.02 15.41 -19.70
CA ILE A 474 1.97 15.52 -18.58
C ILE A 474 3.41 15.52 -19.09
N GLY A 475 3.74 14.71 -20.09
CA GLY A 475 5.06 14.77 -20.74
C GLY A 475 5.34 16.15 -21.34
N LEU A 476 4.37 16.71 -22.06
CA LEU A 476 4.46 18.04 -22.65
C LEU A 476 4.60 19.16 -21.59
N GLU A 477 3.86 19.08 -20.48
CA GLU A 477 3.95 20.01 -19.34
C GLU A 477 5.34 20.02 -18.69
N GLU A 478 5.91 18.83 -18.52
CA GLU A 478 7.25 18.60 -17.98
C GLU A 478 8.36 18.94 -18.99
N GLY A 479 8.00 19.33 -20.22
CA GLY A 479 8.93 19.82 -21.24
C GLY A 479 9.56 18.72 -22.10
N TYR A 480 8.98 17.52 -22.13
CA TYR A 480 9.41 16.47 -23.04
C TYR A 480 8.93 16.75 -24.48
N VAL A 481 9.76 16.31 -25.43
CA VAL A 481 9.40 16.06 -26.82
C VAL A 481 8.69 14.71 -26.86
N VAL A 482 7.41 14.71 -27.20
CA VAL A 482 6.63 13.47 -27.24
C VAL A 482 6.70 12.87 -28.63
N VAL A 483 7.08 11.60 -28.70
CA VAL A 483 7.32 10.90 -29.97
C VAL A 483 6.28 9.81 -30.16
N GLY A 484 5.35 10.04 -31.09
CA GLY A 484 4.42 9.01 -31.56
C GLY A 484 5.08 8.04 -32.55
N ALA A 485 4.24 7.18 -33.14
CA ALA A 485 4.58 6.27 -34.23
C ALA A 485 3.29 5.86 -34.96
N ASN A 486 2.98 6.52 -36.07
CA ASN A 486 1.85 6.16 -36.92
C ASN A 486 2.09 4.84 -37.68
N VAL A 487 3.34 4.34 -37.71
CA VAL A 487 3.67 3.03 -38.27
C VAL A 487 3.95 2.04 -37.15
N ASP A 488 2.90 1.36 -36.66
CA ASP A 488 3.05 0.20 -35.77
C ASP A 488 3.46 -1.03 -36.58
N SER A 489 4.54 -1.71 -36.17
CA SER A 489 4.95 -2.97 -36.78
C SER A 489 4.01 -4.15 -36.48
N GLN A 490 3.16 -4.03 -35.46
CA GLN A 490 2.34 -5.11 -34.91
C GLN A 490 3.16 -6.35 -34.53
N ASP A 491 4.45 -6.18 -34.22
CA ASP A 491 5.37 -7.27 -33.88
C ASP A 491 5.01 -8.01 -32.58
N TRP A 492 4.22 -7.37 -31.71
CA TRP A 492 3.61 -7.97 -30.54
C TRP A 492 2.48 -8.97 -30.87
N LYS A 493 1.87 -8.85 -32.05
CA LYS A 493 0.72 -9.66 -32.51
C LYS A 493 1.11 -10.65 -33.61
N LEU A 494 1.89 -10.18 -34.59
CA LEU A 494 2.34 -10.97 -35.73
C LEU A 494 3.54 -11.82 -35.32
N GLN A 495 3.48 -13.11 -35.60
CA GLN A 495 4.52 -14.07 -35.21
C GLN A 495 5.50 -14.41 -36.35
N GLN A 496 5.19 -14.00 -37.58
CA GLN A 496 6.02 -14.30 -38.76
C GLN A 496 6.84 -13.07 -39.18
N PRO A 497 8.18 -13.17 -39.28
CA PRO A 497 9.04 -12.04 -39.64
C PRO A 497 8.69 -11.37 -40.97
N GLU A 498 8.31 -12.16 -41.98
CA GLU A 498 7.92 -11.66 -43.29
C GLU A 498 6.62 -10.85 -43.22
N ALA A 499 5.65 -11.28 -42.42
CA ALA A 499 4.38 -10.57 -42.24
C ALA A 499 4.59 -9.21 -41.56
N ILE A 500 5.46 -9.15 -40.53
CA ILE A 500 5.85 -7.89 -39.88
C ILE A 500 6.51 -6.98 -40.91
N ALA A 501 7.46 -7.51 -41.69
CA ALA A 501 8.19 -6.73 -42.67
C ALA A 501 7.29 -6.17 -43.78
N ASP A 502 6.38 -6.99 -44.31
CA ASP A 502 5.44 -6.59 -45.35
C ASP A 502 4.43 -5.57 -44.83
N HIS A 503 3.97 -5.70 -43.58
CA HIS A 503 3.09 -4.71 -42.94
C HIS A 503 3.76 -3.34 -42.80
N VAL A 504 4.96 -3.29 -42.20
CA VAL A 504 5.72 -2.04 -42.03
C VAL A 504 5.98 -1.35 -43.38
N LEU A 505 6.39 -2.12 -44.40
CA LEU A 505 6.64 -1.58 -45.73
C LEU A 505 5.36 -1.04 -46.38
N MET A 506 4.23 -1.73 -46.22
CA MET A 506 2.94 -1.30 -46.75
C MET A 506 2.51 0.04 -46.15
N GLU A 507 2.59 0.18 -44.82
CA GLU A 507 2.19 1.41 -44.12
C GLU A 507 3.09 2.60 -44.49
N ILE A 508 4.40 2.40 -44.57
CA ILE A 508 5.33 3.44 -45.02
C ILE A 508 5.04 3.87 -46.47
N LEU A 509 4.77 2.91 -47.37
CA LEU A 509 4.47 3.21 -48.78
C LEU A 509 3.12 3.91 -48.97
N ARG A 510 2.19 3.75 -48.03
CA ARG A 510 0.93 4.50 -47.96
C ARG A 510 1.09 5.90 -47.38
N GLY A 511 2.26 6.24 -46.85
CA GLY A 511 2.51 7.52 -46.21
C GLY A 511 1.93 7.64 -44.81
N ALA A 512 1.73 6.52 -44.09
CA ALA A 512 1.17 6.53 -42.74
C ALA A 512 2.03 7.32 -41.74
N GLY A 513 3.35 7.27 -41.88
CA GLY A 513 4.30 7.98 -41.02
C GLY A 513 5.76 7.71 -41.36
N GLN A 514 6.65 8.34 -40.60
CA GLN A 514 8.10 8.27 -40.70
C GLN A 514 8.74 7.62 -39.46
N ILE A 515 8.00 7.40 -38.37
CA ILE A 515 8.50 6.75 -37.17
C ILE A 515 7.87 5.36 -37.04
N VAL A 516 8.72 4.33 -37.07
CA VAL A 516 8.29 2.92 -36.97
C VAL A 516 8.47 2.43 -35.54
N LEU A 517 7.42 1.87 -34.96
CA LEU A 517 7.43 1.26 -33.63
C LEU A 517 7.69 -0.25 -33.70
N PHE A 518 8.65 -0.69 -32.91
CA PHE A 518 8.93 -2.09 -32.57
C PHE A 518 9.05 -2.24 -31.05
N HIS A 519 9.10 -3.49 -30.57
CA HIS A 519 9.32 -3.77 -29.15
C HIS A 519 10.62 -4.55 -28.95
N ASP A 520 11.46 -4.11 -28.01
CA ASP A 520 12.65 -4.85 -27.56
C ASP A 520 12.50 -5.43 -26.14
N GLY A 521 11.34 -5.24 -25.51
CA GLY A 521 10.91 -5.87 -24.26
C GLY A 521 9.50 -6.44 -24.33
N GLY A 522 8.95 -6.89 -23.19
CA GLY A 522 7.52 -7.27 -23.09
C GLY A 522 7.14 -8.68 -23.60
N GLY A 523 8.09 -9.57 -23.89
CA GLY A 523 7.80 -10.95 -24.32
C GLY A 523 8.90 -11.55 -25.19
N ASP A 524 8.56 -12.60 -25.97
CA ASP A 524 9.44 -13.12 -27.03
C ASP A 524 9.48 -12.13 -28.21
N ARG A 525 10.68 -11.74 -28.65
CA ARG A 525 10.93 -10.78 -29.74
C ARG A 525 11.79 -11.36 -30.86
N ARG A 526 11.87 -12.69 -30.98
CA ARG A 526 12.60 -13.34 -32.08
C ARG A 526 12.10 -12.90 -33.45
N ALA A 527 10.78 -12.81 -33.62
CA ALA A 527 10.17 -12.40 -34.89
C ALA A 527 10.51 -10.96 -35.24
N THR A 528 10.52 -10.04 -34.26
CA THR A 528 10.96 -8.65 -34.42
C THR A 528 12.41 -8.58 -34.92
N VAL A 529 13.34 -9.29 -34.27
CA VAL A 529 14.76 -9.28 -34.63
C VAL A 529 14.98 -9.80 -36.06
N GLU A 530 14.31 -10.88 -36.45
CA GLU A 530 14.40 -11.40 -37.82
C GLU A 530 13.71 -10.46 -38.84
N ALA A 531 12.59 -9.83 -38.48
CA ALA A 531 11.91 -8.87 -39.34
C ALA A 531 12.79 -7.66 -39.66
N LEU A 532 13.53 -7.14 -38.68
CA LEU A 532 14.47 -6.02 -38.89
C LEU A 532 15.51 -6.34 -39.98
N ARG A 533 16.00 -7.59 -40.04
CA ARG A 533 16.95 -8.05 -41.07
C ARG A 533 16.35 -8.05 -42.48
N LEU A 534 15.03 -8.08 -42.60
CA LEU A 534 14.28 -7.97 -43.86
C LEU A 534 13.90 -6.52 -44.18
N ILE A 535 13.44 -5.76 -43.18
CA ILE A 535 12.91 -4.40 -43.33
C ILE A 535 13.99 -3.43 -43.78
N ILE A 536 15.14 -3.42 -43.10
CA ILE A 536 16.23 -2.46 -43.36
C ILE A 536 16.71 -2.49 -44.82
N PRO A 537 17.10 -3.65 -45.39
CA PRO A 537 17.55 -3.70 -46.79
C PRO A 537 16.43 -3.38 -47.78
N ARG A 538 15.18 -3.77 -47.50
CA ARG A 538 14.03 -3.48 -48.38
C ARG A 538 13.69 -2.00 -48.42
N LEU A 539 13.70 -1.30 -47.27
CA LEU A 539 13.52 0.15 -47.21
C LEU A 539 14.60 0.88 -48.03
N ARG A 540 15.87 0.48 -47.88
CA ARG A 540 16.97 1.03 -48.67
C ARG A 540 16.79 0.77 -50.17
N ALA A 541 16.34 -0.41 -50.56
CA ALA A 541 16.07 -0.76 -51.96
C ALA A 541 14.93 0.07 -52.57
N LEU A 542 13.94 0.47 -51.77
CA LEU A 542 12.85 1.37 -52.16
C LEU A 542 13.26 2.86 -52.15
N GLY A 543 14.50 3.16 -51.76
CA GLY A 543 15.07 4.51 -51.74
C GLY A 543 14.78 5.31 -50.47
N PHE A 544 14.35 4.65 -49.39
CA PHE A 544 14.24 5.28 -48.07
C PHE A 544 15.61 5.34 -47.38
N ARG A 545 15.84 6.43 -46.65
CA ARG A 545 16.99 6.59 -45.74
C ARG A 545 16.53 6.39 -44.31
N ILE A 546 17.20 5.50 -43.59
CA ILE A 546 16.95 5.33 -42.17
C ILE A 546 17.89 6.27 -41.41
N VAL A 547 17.33 7.20 -40.66
CA VAL A 547 18.03 8.34 -40.04
C VAL A 547 17.77 8.39 -38.54
N SER A 548 18.57 9.17 -37.81
CA SER A 548 18.32 9.45 -36.39
C SER A 548 17.23 10.50 -36.22
N LEU A 549 16.61 10.57 -35.04
CA LEU A 549 15.49 11.48 -34.77
C LEU A 549 15.86 12.97 -34.95
N ASP A 550 17.06 13.37 -34.57
CA ASP A 550 17.59 14.73 -34.77
C ASP A 550 17.77 15.08 -36.26
N GLN A 551 18.16 14.10 -37.09
CA GLN A 551 18.28 14.26 -38.54
C GLN A 551 16.91 14.37 -39.21
N LEU A 552 15.94 13.55 -38.79
CA LEU A 552 14.56 13.63 -39.29
C LEU A 552 13.98 15.02 -39.03
N LEU A 553 14.12 15.51 -37.80
CA LEU A 553 13.60 16.81 -37.37
C LEU A 553 14.46 18.01 -37.81
N THR A 554 15.63 17.76 -38.40
CA THR A 554 16.60 18.80 -38.79
C THR A 554 16.99 19.72 -37.62
N ILE A 555 17.13 19.15 -36.41
CA ILE A 555 17.54 19.87 -35.19
C ILE A 555 18.87 19.36 -34.66
N PRO A 556 19.64 20.16 -33.90
CA PRO A 556 20.87 19.68 -33.27
C PRO A 556 20.58 18.59 -32.23
N ARG A 557 21.39 17.53 -32.20
CA ARG A 557 21.29 16.47 -31.15
C ARG A 557 21.27 17.03 -29.72
N THR A 558 21.96 18.15 -29.46
CA THR A 558 22.01 18.80 -28.14
C THR A 558 20.67 19.39 -27.68
N GLU A 559 19.71 19.59 -28.59
CA GLU A 559 18.35 20.03 -28.25
C GLU A 559 17.50 18.86 -27.72
N ILE A 560 17.82 17.64 -28.16
CA ILE A 560 17.18 16.40 -27.71
C ILE A 560 17.90 15.80 -26.48
N GLU A 561 19.23 15.78 -26.51
CA GLU A 561 20.06 15.06 -25.55
C GLU A 561 21.20 15.98 -25.05
N GLN A 562 21.09 16.42 -23.80
CA GLN A 562 22.06 17.33 -23.18
C GLN A 562 23.01 16.58 -22.25
N ARG A 563 24.32 16.82 -22.33
CA ARG A 563 25.28 16.27 -21.37
C ARG A 563 25.14 16.96 -20.02
N LEU A 564 25.06 16.17 -18.95
CA LEU A 564 24.91 16.71 -17.59
C LEU A 564 26.21 17.36 -17.09
N PRO A 565 26.14 18.53 -16.41
CA PRO A 565 27.27 19.08 -15.68
C PRO A 565 27.82 18.10 -14.63
N LEU A 566 29.14 18.13 -14.37
CA LEU A 566 29.81 17.17 -13.46
C LEU A 566 29.16 17.07 -12.06
N GLY A 567 28.65 18.17 -11.51
CA GLY A 567 27.94 18.18 -10.22
C GLY A 567 26.58 17.48 -10.24
N GLU A 568 25.83 17.61 -11.34
CA GLU A 568 24.54 16.93 -11.52
C GLU A 568 24.72 15.44 -11.83
N ARG A 569 25.83 15.05 -12.46
CA ARG A 569 26.20 13.64 -12.66
C ARG A 569 26.37 12.90 -11.34
N PHE A 570 26.97 13.53 -10.32
CA PHE A 570 27.12 12.91 -9.00
C PHE A 570 25.77 12.70 -8.31
N ILE A 571 24.87 13.69 -8.37
CA ILE A 571 23.52 13.58 -7.78
C ILE A 571 22.71 12.49 -8.49
N SER A 572 22.71 12.48 -9.82
CA SER A 572 21.99 11.48 -10.61
C SER A 572 22.58 10.06 -10.46
N TRP A 573 23.91 9.92 -10.48
CA TRP A 573 24.57 8.64 -10.15
C TRP A 573 24.26 8.18 -8.73
N SER A 574 24.28 9.07 -7.73
CA SER A 574 23.91 8.72 -6.35
C SER A 574 22.44 8.29 -6.23
N SER A 575 21.55 8.84 -7.07
CA SER A 575 20.14 8.48 -7.13
C SER A 575 19.95 7.10 -7.78
N ALA A 576 20.66 6.81 -8.87
CA ALA A 576 20.66 5.50 -9.50
C ALA A 576 21.30 4.43 -8.60
N ALA A 577 22.43 4.74 -7.97
CA ALA A 577 23.10 3.87 -7.02
C ALA A 577 22.23 3.57 -5.79
N THR A 578 21.48 4.56 -5.28
CA THR A 578 20.53 4.33 -4.18
C THR A 578 19.33 3.49 -4.60
N ALA A 579 18.81 3.67 -5.82
CA ALA A 579 17.74 2.82 -6.34
C ALA A 579 18.22 1.37 -6.58
N TRP A 580 19.44 1.20 -7.10
CA TRP A 580 20.08 -0.09 -7.28
C TRP A 580 20.38 -0.78 -5.93
N LEU A 581 20.99 -0.05 -4.98
CA LEU A 581 21.20 -0.51 -3.60
C LEU A 581 19.88 -0.87 -2.89
N ARG A 582 18.79 -0.18 -3.20
CA ARG A 582 17.46 -0.50 -2.68
C ARG A 582 16.98 -1.85 -3.22
N SER A 583 17.05 -2.09 -4.53
CA SER A 583 16.64 -3.34 -5.16
C SER A 583 17.44 -4.55 -4.64
N TRP A 584 18.77 -4.45 -4.65
CA TRP A 584 19.65 -5.48 -4.09
C TRP A 584 19.50 -5.63 -2.58
N GLY A 585 19.27 -4.53 -1.86
CA GLY A 585 19.00 -4.55 -0.42
C GLY A 585 17.80 -5.44 -0.08
N PHE A 586 16.70 -5.33 -0.83
CA PHE A 586 15.54 -6.21 -0.62
C PHE A 586 15.84 -7.67 -0.94
N ALA A 587 16.55 -7.96 -2.04
CA ALA A 587 16.93 -9.33 -2.40
C ALA A 587 17.87 -9.96 -1.35
N ILE A 588 18.88 -9.23 -0.89
CA ILE A 588 19.83 -9.68 0.14
C ILE A 588 19.11 -9.93 1.46
N ILE A 589 18.26 -8.99 1.90
CA ILE A 589 17.53 -9.14 3.16
C ILE A 589 16.51 -10.30 3.07
N GLY A 590 15.82 -10.43 1.94
CA GLY A 590 14.93 -11.57 1.65
C GLY A 590 15.69 -12.91 1.67
N GLY A 591 16.87 -12.98 1.05
CA GLY A 591 17.74 -14.15 1.06
C GLY A 591 18.23 -14.50 2.48
N LEU A 592 18.66 -13.51 3.26
CA LEU A 592 19.05 -13.69 4.66
C LEU A 592 17.87 -14.22 5.52
N PHE A 593 16.66 -13.70 5.30
CA PHE A 593 15.46 -14.17 5.98
C PHE A 593 15.14 -15.63 5.62
N PHE A 594 15.25 -15.99 4.34
CA PHE A 594 15.07 -17.36 3.88
C PHE A 594 16.09 -18.32 4.53
N VAL A 595 17.38 -17.96 4.51
CA VAL A 595 18.44 -18.74 5.16
C VAL A 595 18.18 -18.90 6.66
N CYS A 596 17.82 -17.83 7.36
CA CYS A 596 17.47 -17.89 8.79
C CYS A 596 16.29 -18.83 9.06
N THR A 597 15.25 -18.79 8.22
CA THR A 597 14.07 -19.66 8.33
C THR A 597 14.45 -21.13 8.12
N VAL A 598 15.26 -21.43 7.11
CA VAL A 598 15.75 -22.80 6.83
C VAL A 598 16.63 -23.30 7.98
N LEU A 599 17.53 -22.47 8.51
CA LEU A 599 18.37 -22.84 9.66
C LEU A 599 17.54 -23.10 10.93
N ALA A 600 16.52 -22.29 11.19
CA ALA A 600 15.61 -22.50 12.31
C ALA A 600 14.81 -23.82 12.16
N ALA A 601 14.32 -24.11 10.96
CA ALA A 601 13.62 -25.36 10.65
C ALA A 601 14.52 -26.58 10.83
N LEU A 602 15.73 -26.53 10.26
CA LEU A 602 16.72 -27.60 10.38
C LEU A 602 17.11 -27.84 11.84
N ARG A 603 17.32 -26.77 12.62
CA ARG A 603 17.58 -26.86 14.07
C ARG A 603 16.46 -27.62 14.78
N ILE A 604 15.20 -27.25 14.55
CA ILE A 604 14.04 -27.91 15.15
C ILE A 604 14.00 -29.40 14.81
N LEU A 605 14.18 -29.75 13.53
CA LEU A 605 14.18 -31.14 13.08
C LEU A 605 15.31 -31.96 13.71
N LEU A 606 16.51 -31.37 13.80
CA LEU A 606 17.66 -32.02 14.43
C LEU A 606 17.45 -32.23 15.94
N LEU A 607 17.01 -31.20 16.68
CA LEU A 607 16.78 -31.32 18.12
C LEU A 607 15.62 -32.28 18.44
N GLY A 608 14.54 -32.24 17.65
CA GLY A 608 13.44 -33.18 17.74
C GLY A 608 13.88 -34.62 17.46
N GLY A 609 14.67 -34.82 16.39
CA GLY A 609 15.24 -36.11 16.02
C GLY A 609 16.16 -36.68 17.11
N VAL A 610 17.07 -35.87 17.66
CA VAL A 610 17.96 -36.26 18.77
C VAL A 610 17.15 -36.63 20.01
N THR A 611 16.13 -35.84 20.36
CA THR A 611 15.27 -36.11 21.52
C THR A 611 14.49 -37.42 21.37
N LEU A 612 13.93 -37.68 20.19
CA LEU A 612 13.21 -38.93 19.91
C LEU A 612 14.14 -40.14 19.90
N PHE A 613 15.33 -39.98 19.31
CA PHE A 613 16.35 -41.02 19.26
C PHE A 613 16.86 -41.38 20.66
N ASP A 614 17.20 -40.37 21.48
CA ASP A 614 17.62 -40.56 22.86
C ASP A 614 16.52 -41.26 23.68
N ARG A 615 15.25 -40.82 23.55
CA ARG A 615 14.11 -41.48 24.20
C ARG A 615 13.94 -42.94 23.77
N TYR A 616 14.10 -43.24 22.48
CA TYR A 616 14.05 -44.60 21.95
C TYR A 616 15.15 -45.48 22.57
N TRP A 617 16.39 -44.98 22.60
CA TRP A 617 17.53 -45.69 23.18
C TRP A 617 17.39 -45.89 24.69
N GLN A 618 16.96 -44.87 25.43
CA GLN A 618 16.71 -45.00 26.87
C GLN A 618 15.63 -46.05 27.17
N ARG A 619 14.55 -46.09 26.38
CA ARG A 619 13.51 -47.13 26.52
C ARG A 619 14.09 -48.51 26.27
N ARG A 620 14.96 -48.66 25.27
CA ARG A 620 15.63 -49.93 24.95
C ARG A 620 16.58 -50.38 26.06
N ARG A 621 17.38 -49.47 26.64
CA ARG A 621 18.26 -49.76 27.80
C ARG A 621 17.48 -50.20 29.03
N ARG A 622 16.34 -49.53 29.32
CA ARG A 622 15.42 -49.93 30.40
C ARG A 622 14.82 -51.32 30.17
N LEU A 623 14.40 -51.63 28.95
CA LEU A 623 13.87 -52.95 28.58
C LEU A 623 14.94 -54.06 28.65
N ASN A 624 16.20 -53.73 28.36
CA ASN A 624 17.34 -54.64 28.45
C ASN A 624 17.87 -54.83 29.88
N GLY A 625 17.24 -54.23 30.90
CA GLY A 625 17.63 -54.43 32.30
C GLY A 625 18.93 -53.74 32.73
N GLU A 626 19.47 -52.81 31.96
CA GLU A 626 20.71 -52.06 32.28
C GLU A 626 20.50 -50.98 33.36
N SER A 627 19.50 -51.12 34.22
CA SER A 627 19.21 -50.21 35.32
C SER A 627 19.93 -50.74 36.55
N GLY A 628 21.14 -50.23 36.84
CA GLY A 628 21.89 -50.65 38.02
C GLY A 628 21.08 -50.43 39.29
N ASP A 629 20.94 -51.48 40.11
CA ASP A 629 20.32 -51.41 41.43
C ASP A 629 21.15 -50.51 42.34
N GLY A 630 20.70 -49.27 42.52
CA GLY A 630 21.38 -48.23 43.29
C GLY A 630 21.08 -48.26 44.80
N ALA A 631 20.69 -49.41 45.36
CA ALA A 631 20.25 -49.52 46.75
C ALA A 631 21.30 -49.06 47.78
N GLU A 632 22.60 -49.17 47.45
CA GLU A 632 23.72 -48.72 48.30
C GLU A 632 24.20 -47.29 48.02
N PHE A 633 23.81 -46.65 46.91
CA PHE A 633 24.30 -45.33 46.56
C PHE A 633 23.50 -44.23 47.26
N GLN A 634 23.92 -43.91 48.49
CA GLN A 634 23.30 -42.86 49.32
C GLN A 634 24.34 -41.80 49.75
N PRO A 635 24.87 -40.98 48.82
CA PRO A 635 25.73 -39.87 49.18
C PRO A 635 25.00 -38.87 50.08
N LEU A 636 25.76 -38.18 50.93
CA LEU A 636 25.26 -37.02 51.65
C LEU A 636 25.01 -35.88 50.65
N VAL A 637 23.83 -35.28 50.72
CA VAL A 637 23.40 -34.18 49.85
C VAL A 637 23.33 -32.89 50.66
N SER A 638 24.02 -31.84 50.21
CA SER A 638 23.86 -30.49 50.76
C SER A 638 23.02 -29.63 49.83
N VAL A 639 21.85 -29.19 50.28
CA VAL A 639 20.99 -28.27 49.55
C VAL A 639 21.38 -26.84 49.93
N LEU A 640 21.94 -26.08 48.99
CA LEU A 640 22.34 -24.69 49.20
C LEU A 640 21.22 -23.74 48.79
N ILE A 641 20.83 -22.86 49.72
CA ILE A 641 19.72 -21.92 49.54
C ILE A 641 20.23 -20.50 49.85
N PRO A 642 20.84 -19.79 48.87
CA PRO A 642 21.19 -18.39 49.04
C PRO A 642 19.93 -17.53 49.16
N ALA A 643 19.84 -16.70 50.21
CA ALA A 643 18.68 -15.87 50.50
C ALA A 643 19.10 -14.42 50.80
N PHE A 644 18.35 -13.46 50.25
CA PHE A 644 18.47 -12.03 50.56
C PHE A 644 17.11 -11.35 50.45
N ASN A 645 16.55 -10.93 51.57
CA ASN A 645 15.20 -10.35 51.66
C ASN A 645 14.09 -11.27 51.11
N GLU A 646 14.04 -12.51 51.60
CA GLU A 646 13.15 -13.59 51.14
C GLU A 646 12.14 -14.02 52.21
N GLU A 647 11.81 -13.15 53.18
CA GLU A 647 10.92 -13.44 54.33
C GLU A 647 9.60 -14.11 53.90
N LYS A 648 9.05 -13.68 52.76
CA LYS A 648 7.74 -14.12 52.27
C LYS A 648 7.70 -15.53 51.69
N VAL A 649 8.85 -16.04 51.22
CA VAL A 649 8.90 -17.27 50.40
C VAL A 649 9.76 -18.36 51.03
N ILE A 650 10.78 -17.99 51.82
CA ILE A 650 11.77 -18.94 52.35
C ILE A 650 11.15 -20.06 53.19
N ALA A 651 10.11 -19.75 53.96
CA ALA A 651 9.39 -20.73 54.78
C ALA A 651 8.73 -21.83 53.92
N SER A 652 8.05 -21.44 52.84
CA SER A 652 7.39 -22.36 51.91
C SER A 652 8.40 -23.22 51.16
N THR A 653 9.52 -22.62 50.74
CA THR A 653 10.64 -23.33 50.10
C THR A 653 11.22 -24.40 51.03
N LEU A 654 11.56 -24.04 52.27
CA LEU A 654 12.06 -25.00 53.27
C LEU A 654 11.03 -26.08 53.61
N ALA A 655 9.75 -25.72 53.75
CA ALA A 655 8.68 -26.69 53.98
C ALA A 655 8.61 -27.73 52.85
N SER A 656 8.73 -27.30 51.59
CA SER A 656 8.73 -28.22 50.44
C SER A 656 9.95 -29.14 50.42
N LEU A 657 11.15 -28.60 50.69
CA LEU A 657 12.39 -29.36 50.71
C LEU A 657 12.42 -30.41 51.84
N ARG A 658 11.86 -30.09 53.01
CA ARG A 658 11.76 -31.00 54.15
C ARG A 658 10.92 -32.26 53.87
N THR A 659 10.06 -32.24 52.83
CA THR A 659 9.26 -33.39 52.39
C THR A 659 10.04 -34.43 51.58
N THR A 660 11.32 -34.16 51.25
CA THR A 660 12.11 -35.07 50.43
C THR A 660 12.24 -36.47 51.05
N ALA A 661 12.15 -37.50 50.19
CA ALA A 661 12.35 -38.89 50.59
C ALA A 661 13.83 -39.28 50.73
N TRP A 662 14.78 -38.37 50.44
CA TRP A 662 16.21 -38.68 50.53
C TRP A 662 16.70 -38.66 51.99
N PRO A 663 17.24 -39.78 52.53
CA PRO A 663 17.51 -39.91 53.96
C PRO A 663 18.73 -39.09 54.43
N ARG A 664 19.76 -38.93 53.59
CA ARG A 664 21.02 -38.25 53.94
C ARG A 664 21.09 -36.86 53.29
N VAL A 665 20.39 -35.90 53.87
CA VAL A 665 20.32 -34.53 53.36
C VAL A 665 20.51 -33.49 54.47
N GLU A 666 21.25 -32.43 54.17
CA GLU A 666 21.30 -31.18 54.95
C GLU A 666 20.82 -30.00 54.08
N PHE A 667 20.18 -29.01 54.71
CA PHE A 667 19.71 -27.79 54.08
C PHE A 667 20.52 -26.62 54.63
N VAL A 668 21.38 -26.03 53.81
CA VAL A 668 22.26 -24.91 54.18
C VAL A 668 21.69 -23.64 53.58
N VAL A 669 21.04 -22.83 54.42
CA VAL A 669 20.51 -21.52 54.03
C VAL A 669 21.58 -20.46 54.28
N ILE A 670 21.91 -19.68 53.26
CA ILE A 670 22.94 -18.63 53.33
C ILE A 670 22.26 -17.27 53.25
N ASP A 671 22.08 -16.63 54.41
CA ASP A 671 21.59 -15.26 54.53
C ASP A 671 22.67 -14.26 54.13
N ASP A 672 22.51 -13.66 52.95
CA ASP A 672 23.43 -12.69 52.33
C ASP A 672 23.14 -11.26 52.83
N GLY A 673 23.01 -11.11 54.14
CA GLY A 673 22.80 -9.84 54.81
C GLY A 673 21.38 -9.27 54.68
N SER A 674 20.34 -10.10 54.79
CA SER A 674 18.94 -9.66 54.70
C SER A 674 18.60 -8.57 55.72
N LYS A 675 17.73 -7.64 55.31
CA LYS A 675 17.22 -6.53 56.12
C LYS A 675 15.81 -6.76 56.64
N ASP A 676 15.14 -7.80 56.15
CA ASP A 676 13.83 -8.26 56.59
C ASP A 676 13.99 -9.43 57.58
N ARG A 677 12.89 -10.15 57.89
CA ARG A 677 12.91 -11.23 58.88
C ARG A 677 13.36 -12.59 58.31
N THR A 678 14.01 -12.63 57.14
CA THR A 678 14.47 -13.89 56.52
C THR A 678 15.28 -14.75 57.49
N ALA A 679 16.30 -14.17 58.15
CA ALA A 679 17.16 -14.89 59.08
C ALA A 679 16.38 -15.41 60.31
N GLU A 680 15.44 -14.64 60.83
CA GLU A 680 14.60 -15.05 61.97
C GLU A 680 13.71 -16.24 61.62
N VAL A 681 13.08 -16.20 60.43
CA VAL A 681 12.23 -17.28 59.93
C VAL A 681 13.03 -18.58 59.77
N VAL A 682 14.24 -18.49 59.21
CA VAL A 682 15.09 -19.67 59.01
C VAL A 682 15.61 -20.20 60.35
N GLN A 683 15.98 -19.33 61.28
CA GLN A 683 16.44 -19.71 62.61
C GLN A 683 15.35 -20.49 63.37
N ALA A 684 14.11 -20.02 63.33
CA ALA A 684 12.98 -20.74 63.94
C ALA A 684 12.79 -22.14 63.33
N ILE A 685 12.94 -22.28 62.01
CA ILE A 685 12.85 -23.60 61.33
C ILE A 685 14.04 -24.50 61.68
N ALA A 686 15.25 -23.94 61.84
CA ALA A 686 16.45 -24.68 62.22
C ALA A 686 16.38 -25.24 63.66
N GLU A 687 15.62 -24.58 64.55
CA GLU A 687 15.33 -25.09 65.89
C GLU A 687 14.36 -26.28 65.86
N GLU A 688 13.48 -26.36 64.85
CA GLU A 688 12.54 -27.48 64.66
C GLU A 688 13.14 -28.68 63.91
N ASP A 689 14.07 -28.42 62.97
CA ASP A 689 14.64 -29.45 62.09
C ASP A 689 16.18 -29.35 62.05
N PRO A 690 16.91 -30.29 62.69
CA PRO A 690 18.37 -30.23 62.79
C PRO A 690 19.08 -30.40 61.45
N ARG A 691 18.36 -30.76 60.38
CA ARG A 691 18.90 -30.81 59.03
C ARG A 691 19.09 -29.40 58.44
N VAL A 692 18.44 -28.37 59.00
CA VAL A 692 18.51 -26.99 58.50
C VAL A 692 19.59 -26.21 59.24
N ARG A 693 20.49 -25.59 58.49
CA ARG A 693 21.60 -24.77 59.00
C ARG A 693 21.51 -23.37 58.40
N LEU A 694 21.58 -22.35 59.26
CA LEU A 694 21.66 -20.95 58.84
C LEU A 694 23.11 -20.47 58.88
N LEU A 695 23.61 -19.99 57.73
CA LEU A 695 24.87 -19.27 57.60
C LEU A 695 24.58 -17.80 57.36
N ARG A 696 25.27 -16.89 58.05
CA ARG A 696 25.09 -15.44 57.89
C ARG A 696 26.36 -14.80 57.36
N GLN A 697 26.21 -13.86 56.45
CA GLN A 697 27.30 -13.06 55.91
C GLN A 697 26.85 -11.63 55.61
N GLU A 698 27.79 -10.72 55.38
CA GLU A 698 27.48 -9.42 54.80
C GLU A 698 27.09 -9.56 53.33
N ASN A 699 26.22 -8.68 52.84
CA ASN A 699 25.72 -8.74 51.46
C ASN A 699 26.86 -8.60 50.45
N ALA A 700 27.21 -9.72 49.82
CA ALA A 700 28.23 -9.84 48.77
C ALA A 700 27.64 -10.39 47.45
N GLY A 701 26.33 -10.63 47.43
CA GLY A 701 25.58 -11.13 46.29
C GLY A 701 25.50 -12.66 46.23
N LYS A 702 24.44 -13.14 45.58
CA LYS A 702 24.13 -14.57 45.35
C LYS A 702 25.32 -15.50 45.05
N ALA A 703 26.23 -15.12 44.14
CA ALA A 703 27.40 -15.96 43.84
C ALA A 703 28.35 -16.14 45.04
N ALA A 704 28.59 -15.07 45.83
CA ALA A 704 29.39 -15.16 47.05
C ALA A 704 28.69 -16.03 48.11
N ALA A 705 27.38 -15.83 48.28
CA ALA A 705 26.57 -16.64 49.19
C ALA A 705 26.57 -18.13 48.80
N ALA A 706 26.42 -18.45 47.51
CA ALA A 706 26.51 -19.82 47.01
C ALA A 706 27.90 -20.43 47.22
N ASN A 707 28.99 -19.66 47.02
CA ASN A 707 30.36 -20.11 47.30
C ASN A 707 30.64 -20.29 48.80
N HIS A 708 30.05 -19.47 49.66
CA HIS A 708 30.12 -19.66 51.12
C HIS A 708 29.43 -20.97 51.50
N GLY A 709 28.21 -21.18 51.02
CA GLY A 709 27.49 -22.45 51.20
C GLY A 709 28.27 -23.66 50.67
N LEU A 710 28.90 -23.55 49.50
CA LEU A 710 29.70 -24.63 48.90
C LEU A 710 30.91 -25.04 49.76
N ARG A 711 31.57 -24.07 50.41
CA ARG A 711 32.70 -24.33 51.31
C ARG A 711 32.24 -25.04 52.59
N GLU A 712 31.12 -24.61 53.14
CA GLU A 712 30.53 -25.14 54.39
C GLU A 712 29.67 -26.41 54.20
N ALA A 713 29.43 -26.81 52.95
CA ALA A 713 28.71 -28.02 52.58
C ALA A 713 29.51 -29.28 52.92
N HIS A 714 28.85 -30.24 53.58
CA HIS A 714 29.43 -31.54 53.93
C HIS A 714 29.15 -32.62 52.88
N GLY A 715 28.15 -32.40 52.04
CA GLY A 715 27.68 -33.35 51.03
C GLY A 715 28.63 -33.50 49.86
N GLU A 716 28.75 -34.74 49.37
CA GLU A 716 29.46 -35.05 48.13
C GLU A 716 28.72 -34.48 46.92
N ILE A 717 27.39 -34.45 47.01
CA ILE A 717 26.49 -33.86 46.03
C ILE A 717 25.89 -32.58 46.61
N VAL A 718 25.92 -31.52 45.83
CA VAL A 718 25.42 -30.20 46.19
C VAL A 718 24.24 -29.87 45.29
N VAL A 719 23.10 -29.50 45.87
CA VAL A 719 21.90 -29.08 45.13
C VAL A 719 21.68 -27.60 45.38
N ALA A 720 21.77 -26.78 44.34
CA ALA A 720 21.41 -25.37 44.41
C ALA A 720 19.90 -25.22 44.22
N VAL A 721 19.26 -24.49 45.13
CA VAL A 721 17.83 -24.16 45.10
C VAL A 721 17.67 -22.67 45.41
N ASP A 722 16.89 -21.95 44.61
CA ASP A 722 16.56 -20.55 44.89
C ASP A 722 15.60 -20.47 46.08
N ALA A 723 15.73 -19.42 46.90
CA ALA A 723 14.91 -19.21 48.09
C ALA A 723 13.39 -19.12 47.83
N ASP A 724 12.98 -18.93 46.57
CA ASP A 724 11.60 -18.80 46.09
C ASP A 724 11.11 -20.02 45.29
N THR A 725 11.83 -21.15 45.36
CA THR A 725 11.51 -22.34 44.57
C THR A 725 10.90 -23.44 45.42
N ILE A 726 9.69 -23.85 45.05
CA ILE A 726 9.01 -24.98 45.64
C ILE A 726 9.40 -26.27 44.92
N VAL A 727 9.99 -27.21 45.66
CA VAL A 727 10.59 -28.42 45.10
C VAL A 727 9.69 -29.64 45.39
N SER A 728 9.52 -30.53 44.40
CA SER A 728 8.75 -31.77 44.62
C SER A 728 9.50 -32.75 45.53
N ALA A 729 8.78 -33.55 46.33
CA ALA A 729 9.37 -34.52 47.26
C ALA A 729 10.34 -35.51 46.56
N GLU A 730 10.04 -35.85 45.31
CA GLU A 730 10.81 -36.77 44.45
C GLU A 730 11.97 -36.09 43.70
N ALA A 731 12.10 -34.76 43.73
CA ALA A 731 13.08 -34.06 42.91
C ALA A 731 14.53 -34.40 43.29
N ILE A 732 14.89 -34.32 44.57
CA ILE A 732 16.25 -34.64 45.04
C ILE A 732 16.61 -36.10 44.72
N PRO A 733 15.79 -37.12 45.06
CA PRO A 733 16.06 -38.51 44.65
C PRO A 733 16.29 -38.68 43.14
N ARG A 734 15.46 -38.03 42.31
CA ARG A 734 15.57 -38.11 40.85
C ARG A 734 16.79 -37.40 40.29
N LEU A 735 17.29 -36.34 40.94
CA LEU A 735 18.55 -35.71 40.58
C LEU A 735 19.75 -36.59 40.99
N VAL A 736 19.74 -37.08 42.23
CA VAL A 736 20.89 -37.78 42.83
C VAL A 736 21.19 -39.11 42.13
N ARG A 737 20.17 -39.83 41.66
CA ARG A 737 20.34 -41.14 40.98
C ARG A 737 21.31 -41.10 39.79
N HIS A 738 21.44 -39.97 39.11
CA HIS A 738 22.33 -39.86 37.94
C HIS A 738 23.81 -39.83 38.30
N PHE A 739 24.15 -39.49 39.55
CA PHE A 739 25.54 -39.54 40.02
C PHE A 739 26.03 -40.95 40.33
N LEU A 740 25.21 -41.98 40.10
CA LEU A 740 25.70 -43.36 39.96
C LEU A 740 26.74 -43.47 38.83
N ASP A 741 26.58 -42.69 37.75
CA ASP A 741 27.61 -42.56 36.73
C ASP A 741 28.70 -41.58 37.23
N PRO A 742 29.96 -42.04 37.41
CA PRO A 742 31.06 -41.18 37.87
C PRO A 742 31.35 -40.02 36.92
N ASN A 743 31.01 -40.15 35.62
CA ASN A 743 31.25 -39.11 34.62
C ASN A 743 30.23 -37.95 34.73
N VAL A 744 29.08 -38.17 35.38
CA VAL A 744 28.07 -37.13 35.58
C VAL A 744 28.56 -36.16 36.64
N THR A 745 28.80 -34.92 36.21
CA THR A 745 29.27 -33.84 37.08
C THR A 745 28.13 -32.93 37.52
N ALA A 746 27.05 -32.84 36.72
CA ALA A 746 25.89 -32.02 37.05
C ALA A 746 24.60 -32.58 36.47
N VAL A 747 23.49 -32.28 37.14
CA VAL A 747 22.13 -32.66 36.73
C VAL A 747 21.22 -31.44 36.83
N CYS A 748 20.59 -31.10 35.71
CA CYS A 748 19.60 -30.04 35.60
C CYS A 748 18.21 -30.59 35.90
N GLY A 749 17.51 -30.01 36.88
CA GLY A 749 16.09 -30.28 37.10
C GLY A 749 15.19 -29.54 36.10
N ASN A 750 13.92 -29.92 36.09
CA ASN A 750 12.85 -29.25 35.36
C ASN A 750 12.28 -28.10 36.21
N VAL A 751 12.58 -26.86 35.81
CA VAL A 751 12.06 -25.67 36.47
C VAL A 751 10.81 -25.20 35.73
N GLU A 752 9.71 -25.03 36.46
CA GLU A 752 8.42 -24.59 35.95
C GLU A 752 7.99 -23.25 36.59
N VAL A 753 7.11 -22.52 35.90
CA VAL A 753 6.50 -21.30 36.45
C VAL A 753 5.39 -21.69 37.43
N GLY A 754 5.50 -21.24 38.69
CA GLY A 754 4.51 -21.53 39.75
C GLY A 754 3.29 -20.60 39.73
N ASN A 755 3.44 -19.34 39.33
CA ASN A 755 2.39 -18.31 39.33
C ASN A 755 1.85 -18.01 37.92
N VAL A 756 1.24 -19.01 37.26
CA VAL A 756 0.60 -18.81 35.94
C VAL A 756 -0.77 -18.13 36.10
N ASN A 757 -0.75 -16.86 36.49
CA ASN A 757 -1.92 -16.04 36.82
C ASN A 757 -2.09 -14.80 35.90
N SER A 758 -1.14 -14.54 35.00
CA SER A 758 -1.16 -13.41 34.07
C SER A 758 -0.71 -13.84 32.67
N TRP A 759 -1.00 -13.03 31.65
CA TRP A 759 -0.53 -13.28 30.28
C TRP A 759 1.01 -13.37 30.20
N LEU A 760 1.72 -12.56 30.99
CA LEU A 760 3.19 -12.52 30.98
C LEU A 760 3.78 -13.80 31.59
N THR A 761 3.25 -14.22 32.73
CA THR A 761 3.69 -15.47 33.39
C THR A 761 3.26 -16.71 32.61
N ALA A 762 2.13 -16.66 31.89
CA ALA A 762 1.71 -17.69 30.95
C ALA A 762 2.63 -17.78 29.72
N PHE A 763 3.03 -16.66 29.11
CA PHE A 763 4.00 -16.66 28.00
C PHE A 763 5.36 -17.22 28.42
N GLN A 764 5.82 -16.88 29.62
CA GLN A 764 7.05 -17.44 30.18
C GLN A 764 6.91 -18.96 30.43
N ALA A 765 5.75 -19.42 30.90
CA ALA A 765 5.49 -20.85 31.08
C ALA A 765 5.51 -21.62 29.75
N VAL A 766 4.92 -21.06 28.68
CA VAL A 766 4.99 -21.64 27.32
C VAL A 766 6.43 -21.68 26.82
N GLU A 767 7.20 -20.61 27.00
CA GLU A 767 8.62 -20.54 26.60
C GLU A 767 9.49 -21.59 27.33
N TYR A 768 9.24 -21.83 28.62
CA TYR A 768 9.97 -22.85 29.38
C TYR A 768 9.76 -24.25 28.77
N VAL A 769 8.54 -24.55 28.32
CA VAL A 769 8.20 -25.83 27.70
C VAL A 769 8.81 -25.94 26.29
N THR A 770 8.59 -24.94 25.44
CA THR A 770 8.92 -25.02 23.99
C THR A 770 10.37 -24.72 23.66
N SER A 771 11.07 -23.99 24.54
CA SER A 771 12.46 -23.60 24.34
C SER A 771 13.37 -24.23 25.38
N GLN A 772 13.22 -23.93 26.67
CA GLN A 772 14.21 -24.35 27.68
C GLN A 772 14.23 -25.87 27.89
N ASN A 773 13.09 -26.48 28.20
CA ASN A 773 13.00 -27.91 28.49
C ASN A 773 13.27 -28.75 27.24
N PHE A 774 12.70 -28.34 26.11
CA PHE A 774 12.93 -29.01 24.84
C PHE A 774 14.40 -28.98 24.43
N ASP A 775 15.05 -27.82 24.47
CA ASP A 775 16.48 -27.68 24.15
C ASP A 775 17.35 -28.51 25.13
N ARG A 776 17.03 -28.49 26.43
CA ARG A 776 17.77 -29.27 27.45
C ARG A 776 17.71 -30.77 27.20
N ARG A 777 16.57 -31.32 26.76
CA ARG A 777 16.44 -32.74 26.40
C ARG A 777 17.41 -33.10 25.29
N ALA A 778 17.40 -32.35 24.19
CA ALA A 778 18.30 -32.58 23.06
C ALA A 778 19.77 -32.38 23.45
N PHE A 779 20.09 -31.32 24.19
CA PHE A 779 21.47 -31.01 24.60
C PHE A 779 22.02 -31.93 25.70
N SER A 780 21.15 -32.59 26.48
CA SER A 780 21.55 -33.65 27.41
C SER A 780 22.16 -34.83 26.65
N ALA A 781 21.56 -35.22 25.54
CA ALA A 781 22.06 -36.32 24.71
C ALA A 781 23.42 -36.00 24.06
N LEU A 782 23.68 -34.72 23.79
CA LEU A 782 24.90 -34.22 23.14
C LEU A 782 25.97 -33.70 24.13
N ASN A 783 25.69 -33.75 25.44
CA ASN A 783 26.51 -33.14 26.50
C ASN A 783 26.89 -31.67 26.20
N CYS A 784 25.89 -30.83 25.95
CA CYS A 784 26.12 -29.39 25.67
C CYS A 784 25.04 -28.49 26.29
N ILE A 785 24.45 -28.89 27.42
CA ILE A 785 23.49 -28.07 28.17
C ILE A 785 24.21 -26.80 28.64
N SER A 786 23.81 -25.64 28.13
CA SER A 786 24.50 -24.38 28.42
C SER A 786 24.18 -23.78 29.79
N VAL A 787 23.09 -24.21 30.44
CA VAL A 787 22.65 -23.68 31.74
C VAL A 787 21.96 -24.77 32.57
N VAL A 788 22.58 -25.12 33.69
CA VAL A 788 21.93 -25.77 34.83
C VAL A 788 21.32 -24.65 35.70
N PRO A 789 20.00 -24.59 35.88
CA PRO A 789 19.33 -23.46 36.53
C PRO A 789 19.64 -23.44 38.02
N GLY A 790 19.90 -22.25 38.57
CA GLY A 790 20.10 -22.06 40.01
C GLY A 790 18.89 -22.45 40.88
N ALA A 791 17.68 -22.46 40.30
CA ALA A 791 16.46 -22.82 41.01
C ALA A 791 16.35 -24.33 41.35
N LEU A 792 16.97 -25.21 40.53
CA LEU A 792 17.00 -26.64 40.80
C LEU A 792 18.12 -27.31 39.99
N GLY A 793 19.32 -27.34 40.55
CA GLY A 793 20.50 -27.93 39.91
C GLY A 793 21.35 -28.72 40.89
N ALA A 794 21.70 -29.96 40.56
CA ALA A 794 22.57 -30.80 41.36
C ALA A 794 23.97 -30.90 40.75
N TRP A 795 24.99 -30.97 41.58
CA TRP A 795 26.40 -30.93 41.18
C TRP A 795 27.23 -31.87 42.05
N ARG A 796 28.28 -32.49 41.48
CA ARG A 796 29.36 -33.02 42.31
C ARG A 796 30.11 -31.86 42.94
N ARG A 797 30.21 -31.84 44.27
CA ARG A 797 30.89 -30.76 45.01
C ARG A 797 32.30 -30.53 44.48
N GLN A 798 33.06 -31.60 44.29
CA GLN A 798 34.45 -31.51 43.83
C GLN A 798 34.55 -30.89 42.43
N ALA A 799 33.66 -31.25 41.50
CA ALA A 799 33.68 -30.68 40.14
C ALA A 799 33.41 -29.17 40.14
N VAL A 800 32.57 -28.68 41.04
CA VAL A 800 32.31 -27.24 41.19
C VAL A 800 33.52 -26.52 41.79
N LEU A 801 34.18 -27.12 42.78
CA LEU A 801 35.40 -26.57 43.38
C LEU A 801 36.55 -26.53 42.36
N ASP A 802 36.74 -27.60 41.58
CA ASP A 802 37.75 -27.69 40.53
C ASP A 802 37.51 -26.67 39.39
N ALA A 803 36.24 -26.35 39.12
CA ALA A 803 35.84 -25.32 38.17
C ALA A 803 36.02 -23.89 38.70
N GLY A 804 36.38 -23.71 39.98
CA GLY A 804 36.60 -22.41 40.62
C GLY A 804 35.37 -21.79 41.29
N GLY A 805 34.29 -22.57 41.48
CA GLY A 805 33.05 -22.10 42.11
C GLY A 805 32.19 -21.19 41.22
N TYR A 806 31.22 -20.52 41.85
CA TYR A 806 30.34 -19.54 41.20
C TYR A 806 31.11 -18.24 40.94
N SER A 807 31.28 -17.87 39.68
CA SER A 807 32.04 -16.67 39.32
C SER A 807 31.26 -15.38 39.56
N HIS A 808 31.99 -14.31 39.91
CA HIS A 808 31.49 -12.94 39.99
C HIS A 808 31.59 -12.17 38.66
N ASP A 809 32.21 -12.76 37.63
CA ASP A 809 32.48 -12.07 36.36
C ASP A 809 31.22 -11.87 35.51
N THR A 810 30.15 -12.63 35.79
CA THR A 810 28.94 -12.68 34.98
C THR A 810 27.68 -12.46 35.82
N LEU A 811 26.62 -11.90 35.22
CA LEU A 811 25.30 -11.73 35.85
C LEU A 811 24.50 -13.04 35.99
N THR A 812 24.96 -14.10 35.32
CA THR A 812 24.33 -15.42 35.24
C THR A 812 25.37 -16.45 35.68
N GLU A 813 25.59 -16.47 37.00
CA GLU A 813 26.59 -17.31 37.66
C GLU A 813 26.39 -18.81 37.39
N ASP A 814 25.14 -19.22 37.19
CA ASP A 814 24.72 -20.59 36.92
C ASP A 814 25.09 -21.05 35.50
N ALA A 815 24.85 -20.20 34.51
CA ALA A 815 25.29 -20.42 33.14
C ALA A 815 26.83 -20.49 33.03
N ASP A 816 27.53 -19.58 33.71
CA ASP A 816 29.00 -19.54 33.69
C ASP A 816 29.62 -20.79 34.33
N LEU A 817 29.10 -21.22 35.49
CA LEU A 817 29.54 -22.47 36.13
C LEU A 817 29.30 -23.67 35.22
N THR A 818 28.13 -23.74 34.58
CA THR A 818 27.78 -24.82 33.64
C THR A 818 28.80 -24.92 32.50
N LEU A 819 29.13 -23.79 31.88
CA LEU A 819 30.10 -23.74 30.79
C LEU A 819 31.53 -24.07 31.27
N SER A 820 31.88 -23.67 32.49
CA SER A 820 33.18 -23.96 33.10
C SER A 820 33.37 -25.47 33.33
N VAL A 821 32.34 -26.15 33.85
CA VAL A 821 32.34 -27.60 34.07
C VAL A 821 32.36 -28.37 32.74
N LEU A 822 31.56 -27.95 31.75
CA LEU A 822 31.59 -28.55 30.42
C LEU A 822 32.95 -28.38 29.73
N ARG A 823 33.60 -27.21 29.89
CA ARG A 823 34.95 -26.96 29.36
C ARG A 823 36.01 -27.83 30.03
N ALA A 824 35.79 -28.23 31.28
CA ALA A 824 36.62 -29.19 32.00
C ALA A 824 36.35 -30.66 31.60
N GLY A 825 35.43 -30.92 30.67
CA GLY A 825 35.08 -32.26 30.20
C GLY A 825 33.99 -32.96 31.01
N GLY A 826 33.32 -32.25 31.92
CA GLY A 826 32.23 -32.80 32.71
C GLY A 826 31.01 -33.17 31.87
N ARG A 827 30.19 -34.10 32.38
CA ARG A 827 28.91 -34.49 31.77
C ARG A 827 27.73 -33.87 32.51
N VAL A 828 26.89 -33.15 31.78
CA VAL A 828 25.67 -32.51 32.31
C VAL A 828 24.44 -33.21 31.74
N ILE A 829 23.53 -33.65 32.61
CA ILE A 829 22.31 -34.38 32.25
C ILE A 829 21.07 -33.55 32.61
N TYR A 830 19.98 -33.72 31.87
CA TYR A 830 18.66 -33.17 32.20
C TYR A 830 17.72 -34.24 32.76
N GLU A 831 17.13 -33.99 33.93
CA GLU A 831 16.12 -34.84 34.57
C GLU A 831 14.74 -34.17 34.53
N PRO A 832 13.87 -34.55 33.58
CA PRO A 832 12.58 -33.90 33.39
C PRO A 832 11.57 -34.12 34.53
N GLU A 833 11.75 -35.17 35.33
CA GLU A 833 10.82 -35.55 36.39
C GLU A 833 11.20 -34.93 37.76
N ALA A 834 12.38 -34.30 37.87
CA ALA A 834 12.78 -33.52 39.04
C ALA A 834 12.23 -32.09 38.91
N ILE A 835 11.04 -31.85 39.49
CA ILE A 835 10.27 -30.62 39.27
C ILE A 835 10.51 -29.60 40.39
N GLY A 836 10.84 -28.37 40.02
CA GLY A 836 10.88 -27.20 40.90
C GLY A 836 10.05 -26.05 40.33
N ARG A 837 9.17 -25.45 41.12
CA ARG A 837 8.29 -24.33 40.70
C ARG A 837 8.77 -23.03 41.32
N THR A 838 9.12 -22.05 40.49
CA THR A 838 9.65 -20.73 40.90
C THR A 838 8.70 -19.61 40.50
N GLU A 839 8.89 -18.41 41.05
CA GLU A 839 8.10 -17.24 40.72
C GLU A 839 8.58 -16.58 39.41
N ALA A 840 7.66 -16.39 38.46
CA ALA A 840 7.88 -15.55 37.30
C ALA A 840 7.43 -14.10 37.58
N PRO A 841 8.08 -13.07 36.98
CA PRO A 841 7.69 -11.68 37.19
C PRO A 841 6.30 -11.38 36.62
N GLU A 842 5.40 -10.83 37.43
CA GLU A 842 4.02 -10.48 37.01
C GLU A 842 3.94 -9.10 36.33
N SER A 843 4.92 -8.22 36.57
CA SER A 843 4.97 -6.88 35.95
C SER A 843 5.97 -6.82 34.81
N LEU A 844 5.62 -6.09 33.75
CA LEU A 844 6.49 -5.88 32.59
C LEU A 844 7.86 -5.31 32.98
N GLY A 845 7.90 -4.36 33.94
CA GLY A 845 9.15 -3.77 34.40
C GLY A 845 10.09 -4.78 35.07
N ALA A 846 9.57 -5.65 35.93
CA ALA A 846 10.37 -6.71 36.56
C ALA A 846 10.80 -7.78 35.55
N PHE A 847 9.91 -8.14 34.62
CA PHE A 847 10.19 -9.05 33.53
C PHE A 847 11.31 -8.55 32.61
N LEU A 848 11.22 -7.32 32.11
CA LEU A 848 12.25 -6.72 31.25
C LEU A 848 13.62 -6.71 31.92
N LYS A 849 13.64 -6.45 33.21
CA LYS A 849 14.85 -6.45 34.03
C LYS A 849 15.44 -7.85 34.21
N GLN A 850 14.60 -8.87 34.44
CA GLN A 850 15.02 -10.28 34.46
C GLN A 850 15.59 -10.71 33.10
N ARG A 851 14.87 -10.43 32.01
CA ARG A 851 15.28 -10.82 30.66
C ARG A 851 16.54 -10.11 30.18
N PHE A 852 16.70 -8.85 30.55
CA PHE A 852 17.95 -8.12 30.34
C PHE A 852 19.11 -8.81 31.06
N ARG A 853 18.95 -9.20 32.34
CA ARG A 853 19.98 -9.92 33.10
C ARG A 853 20.40 -11.21 32.41
N TRP A 854 19.45 -12.01 31.95
CA TRP A 854 19.72 -13.29 31.27
C TRP A 854 20.40 -13.08 29.92
N THR A 855 19.81 -12.26 29.06
CA THR A 855 20.35 -12.00 27.71
C THR A 855 21.74 -11.40 27.81
N TYR A 856 21.94 -10.43 28.71
CA TYR A 856 23.23 -9.78 28.90
C TYR A 856 24.26 -10.71 29.55
N GLY A 857 23.85 -11.55 30.50
CA GLY A 857 24.68 -12.61 31.06
C GLY A 857 25.14 -13.63 30.02
N THR A 858 24.30 -13.98 29.04
CA THR A 858 24.68 -14.82 27.90
C THR A 858 25.82 -14.18 27.09
N TYR A 859 25.79 -12.87 26.82
CA TYR A 859 26.91 -12.18 26.17
C TYR A 859 28.21 -12.30 26.98
N GLN A 860 28.15 -12.12 28.30
CA GLN A 860 29.32 -12.24 29.17
C GLN A 860 29.88 -13.66 29.16
N CYS A 861 29.01 -14.67 29.24
CA CYS A 861 29.38 -16.08 29.21
C CYS A 861 30.06 -16.44 27.89
N LEU A 862 29.48 -16.04 26.75
CA LEU A 862 30.08 -16.25 25.42
C LEU A 862 31.45 -15.60 25.30
N TRP A 863 31.61 -14.37 25.81
CA TRP A 863 32.88 -13.67 25.78
C TRP A 863 33.95 -14.33 26.66
N LYS A 864 33.60 -14.68 27.90
CA LYS A 864 34.48 -15.37 28.86
C LYS A 864 34.94 -16.73 28.34
N HIS A 865 34.03 -17.47 27.73
CA HIS A 865 34.28 -18.83 27.24
C HIS A 865 34.66 -18.92 25.76
N LYS A 866 34.98 -17.80 25.09
CA LYS A 866 35.31 -17.77 23.65
C LYS A 866 36.47 -18.68 23.23
N ARG A 867 37.34 -19.07 24.15
CA ARG A 867 38.44 -20.02 23.85
C ARG A 867 37.99 -21.47 23.73
N ALA A 868 36.74 -21.77 24.10
CA ALA A 868 36.16 -23.10 23.99
C ALA A 868 35.46 -23.34 22.64
N PHE A 869 35.34 -22.34 21.76
CA PHE A 869 34.86 -22.56 20.39
C PHE A 869 35.70 -23.62 19.68
N PHE A 870 35.03 -24.45 18.88
CA PHE A 870 35.64 -25.55 18.11
C PHE A 870 36.30 -26.66 18.95
N ARG A 871 35.99 -26.75 20.24
CA ARG A 871 36.49 -27.81 21.14
C ARG A 871 35.35 -28.61 21.76
N GLY A 872 35.33 -29.92 21.52
CA GLY A 872 34.30 -30.83 22.03
C GLY A 872 32.88 -30.47 21.55
N THR A 873 31.87 -31.10 22.13
CA THR A 873 30.46 -30.85 21.82
C THR A 873 30.02 -29.44 22.21
N LEU A 874 30.53 -28.92 23.33
CA LEU A 874 30.29 -27.52 23.75
C LEU A 874 30.74 -26.52 22.67
N GLY A 875 31.94 -26.67 22.12
CA GLY A 875 32.52 -25.73 21.18
C GLY A 875 31.98 -25.81 19.76
N TRP A 876 31.53 -26.99 19.32
CA TRP A 876 30.98 -27.22 17.98
C TRP A 876 29.46 -27.07 17.91
N ILE A 877 28.75 -27.30 19.02
CA ILE A 877 27.27 -27.30 19.05
C ILE A 877 26.76 -26.24 20.03
N GLY A 878 27.17 -26.31 21.31
CA GLY A 878 26.62 -25.47 22.38
C GLY A 878 26.83 -23.97 22.15
N LEU A 879 28.09 -23.53 22.04
CA LEU A 879 28.44 -22.12 21.86
C LEU A 879 27.96 -21.54 20.53
N PRO A 880 28.11 -22.22 19.37
CA PRO A 880 27.52 -21.75 18.11
C PRO A 880 25.99 -21.62 18.18
N ASN A 881 25.29 -22.57 18.82
CA ASN A 881 23.84 -22.48 19.02
C ASN A 881 23.47 -21.25 19.87
N MET A 882 24.21 -20.97 20.94
CA MET A 882 23.99 -19.76 21.75
C MET A 882 24.18 -18.48 20.93
N VAL A 883 25.23 -18.38 20.12
CA VAL A 883 25.47 -17.22 19.24
C VAL A 883 24.36 -17.07 18.21
N LEU A 884 24.01 -18.14 17.50
CA LEU A 884 23.04 -18.07 16.41
C LEU A 884 21.63 -17.79 16.93
N PHE A 885 21.15 -18.55 17.92
CA PHE A 885 19.74 -18.56 18.30
C PHE A 885 19.41 -17.70 19.52
N GLN A 886 20.36 -17.42 20.41
CA GLN A 886 20.12 -16.53 21.57
C GLN A 886 20.58 -15.09 21.33
N ILE A 887 21.48 -14.85 20.36
CA ILE A 887 22.06 -13.53 20.09
C ILE A 887 21.67 -13.01 18.70
N LEU A 888 22.13 -13.65 17.63
CA LEU A 888 21.97 -13.14 16.26
C LEU A 888 20.51 -13.16 15.80
N PHE A 889 19.80 -14.29 15.97
CA PHE A 889 18.43 -14.44 15.49
C PHE A 889 17.45 -13.44 16.14
N PRO A 890 17.44 -13.23 17.48
CA PRO A 890 16.62 -12.20 18.09
C PRO A 890 17.01 -10.77 17.68
N ALA A 891 18.28 -10.51 17.39
CA ALA A 891 18.75 -9.19 16.95
C ALA A 891 18.33 -8.88 15.50
N LEU A 892 18.27 -9.89 14.63
CA LEU A 892 17.90 -9.74 13.21
C LEU A 892 16.38 -9.80 12.97
N SER A 893 15.62 -10.42 13.87
CA SER A 893 14.16 -10.62 13.74
C SER A 893 13.36 -9.32 13.47
N PRO A 894 13.65 -8.15 14.08
CA PRO A 894 12.96 -6.91 13.77
C PRO A 894 13.08 -6.48 12.29
N ILE A 895 14.20 -6.80 11.64
CA ILE A 895 14.43 -6.48 10.23
C ILE A 895 13.47 -7.28 9.35
N GLY A 896 13.23 -8.55 9.68
CA GLY A 896 12.25 -9.39 8.98
C GLY A 896 10.83 -8.81 9.03
N ASP A 897 10.41 -8.30 10.19
CA ASP A 897 9.09 -7.67 10.35
C ASP A 897 8.97 -6.39 9.50
N LEU A 898 10.03 -5.57 9.42
CA LEU A 898 10.07 -4.38 8.56
C LEU A 898 10.00 -4.73 7.06
N VAL A 899 10.69 -5.79 6.65
CA VAL A 899 10.70 -6.26 5.26
C VAL A 899 9.32 -6.79 4.87
N MET A 900 8.67 -7.53 5.76
CA MET A 900 7.29 -7.98 5.55
C MET A 900 6.33 -6.80 5.34
N VAL A 901 6.40 -5.77 6.20
CA VAL A 901 5.58 -4.55 6.04
C VAL A 901 5.89 -3.88 4.69
N ALA A 902 7.16 -3.76 4.31
CA ALA A 902 7.56 -3.19 3.03
C ALA A 902 7.06 -4.00 1.82
N ALA A 903 7.06 -5.33 1.91
CA ALA A 903 6.53 -6.21 0.86
C ALA A 903 5.00 -6.08 0.71
N ILE A 904 4.27 -5.97 1.83
CA ILE A 904 2.82 -5.73 1.83
C ILE A 904 2.49 -4.42 1.11
N VAL A 905 3.24 -3.35 1.40
CA VAL A 905 3.03 -2.03 0.77
C VAL A 905 3.29 -2.05 -0.74
N ARG A 906 4.11 -2.99 -1.25
CA ARG A 906 4.43 -3.11 -2.69
C ARG A 906 3.50 -4.03 -3.48
N GLY A 907 2.62 -4.77 -2.82
CA GLY A 907 1.78 -5.77 -3.48
C GLY A 907 2.42 -7.16 -3.61
N ASP A 908 3.70 -7.34 -3.25
CA ASP A 908 4.45 -8.61 -3.30
C ASP A 908 4.22 -9.50 -2.06
N TRP A 909 3.02 -9.50 -1.49
CA TRP A 909 2.75 -10.12 -0.19
C TRP A 909 2.64 -11.66 -0.23
N SER A 910 2.38 -12.24 -1.40
CA SER A 910 2.06 -13.68 -1.54
C SER A 910 3.23 -14.60 -1.14
N ALA A 911 4.44 -14.32 -1.64
CA ALA A 911 5.63 -15.10 -1.32
C ALA A 911 6.03 -14.97 0.16
N PHE A 912 5.93 -13.76 0.72
CA PHE A 912 6.20 -13.50 2.13
C PHE A 912 5.18 -14.20 3.03
N LEU A 913 3.89 -14.12 2.70
CA LEU A 913 2.84 -14.79 3.46
C LEU A 913 3.01 -16.30 3.44
N ALA A 914 3.33 -16.89 2.29
CA ALA A 914 3.59 -18.33 2.17
C ALA A 914 4.77 -18.76 3.05
N GLY A 915 5.89 -18.03 3.01
CA GLY A 915 7.05 -18.31 3.85
C GLY A 915 6.76 -18.17 5.35
N TYR A 916 6.01 -17.13 5.74
CA TYR A 916 5.63 -16.89 7.12
C TYR A 916 4.66 -17.95 7.66
N LEU A 917 3.66 -18.35 6.86
CA LEU A 917 2.74 -19.43 7.19
C LEU A 917 3.48 -20.77 7.34
N ALA A 918 4.41 -21.09 6.42
CA ALA A 918 5.22 -22.30 6.53
C ALA A 918 6.06 -22.31 7.83
N PHE A 919 6.67 -21.19 8.20
CA PHE A 919 7.37 -21.05 9.47
C PHE A 919 6.45 -21.27 10.68
N LEU A 920 5.27 -20.66 10.71
CA LEU A 920 4.30 -20.83 11.79
C LEU A 920 3.84 -22.29 11.94
N VAL A 921 3.56 -22.97 10.82
CA VAL A 921 3.18 -24.39 10.83
C VAL A 921 4.30 -25.23 11.44
N MET A 922 5.55 -25.02 11.02
CA MET A 922 6.70 -25.74 11.58
C MET A 922 6.88 -25.49 13.08
N ASP A 923 6.76 -24.24 13.52
CA ASP A 923 6.88 -23.84 14.92
C ASP A 923 5.79 -24.45 15.81
N VAL A 924 4.54 -24.51 15.32
CA VAL A 924 3.43 -25.19 15.99
C VAL A 924 3.68 -26.70 16.07
N CYS A 925 4.15 -27.34 14.99
CA CYS A 925 4.50 -28.76 14.99
C CYS A 925 5.62 -29.09 15.99
N ALA A 926 6.67 -28.26 16.06
CA ALA A 926 7.75 -28.39 17.03
C ALA A 926 7.24 -28.27 18.48
N SER A 927 6.40 -27.25 18.71
CA SER A 927 5.81 -26.98 20.01
C SER A 927 4.87 -28.11 20.44
N LEU A 928 4.08 -28.68 19.52
CA LEU A 928 3.24 -29.84 19.78
C LEU A 928 4.04 -31.03 20.34
N LEU A 929 5.24 -31.29 19.80
CA LEU A 929 6.14 -32.33 20.32
C LEU A 929 6.62 -31.99 21.73
N ALA A 930 7.04 -30.75 22.00
CA ALA A 930 7.48 -30.32 23.32
C ALA A 930 6.36 -30.44 24.37
N PHE A 931 5.14 -29.99 24.05
CA PHE A 931 3.97 -30.10 24.91
C PHE A 931 3.58 -31.55 25.20
N TRP A 932 3.71 -32.43 24.20
CA TRP A 932 3.49 -33.87 24.37
C TRP A 932 4.53 -34.50 25.31
N LEU A 933 5.81 -34.11 25.19
CA LEU A 933 6.89 -34.61 26.05
C LEU A 933 6.76 -34.17 27.51
N ASP A 934 6.31 -32.93 27.76
CA ASP A 934 6.16 -32.35 29.10
C ASP A 934 4.75 -32.51 29.70
N HIS A 935 3.84 -33.24 29.02
CA HIS A 935 2.47 -33.53 29.46
C HIS A 935 1.66 -32.27 29.82
N LYS A 936 1.84 -31.20 29.04
CA LYS A 936 1.17 -29.90 29.26
C LYS A 936 -0.14 -29.80 28.46
N PRO A 937 -1.12 -29.01 28.93
CA PRO A 937 -2.40 -28.86 28.24
C PRO A 937 -2.22 -28.23 26.86
N LYS A 938 -2.75 -28.90 25.82
CA LYS A 938 -2.56 -28.49 24.42
C LYS A 938 -3.21 -27.14 24.07
N TRP A 939 -4.22 -26.69 24.82
CA TRP A 939 -4.86 -25.39 24.56
C TRP A 939 -3.90 -24.21 24.74
N TRP A 940 -2.81 -24.38 25.51
CA TRP A 940 -1.74 -23.38 25.64
C TRP A 940 -0.99 -23.14 24.32
N LEU A 941 -1.14 -24.01 23.30
CA LEU A 941 -0.61 -23.75 21.96
C LEU A 941 -1.22 -22.51 21.32
N PHE A 942 -2.44 -22.12 21.69
CA PHE A 942 -2.99 -20.85 21.25
C PHE A 942 -2.18 -19.66 21.77
N LEU A 943 -1.69 -19.74 23.02
CA LEU A 943 -0.83 -18.69 23.59
C LEU A 943 0.48 -18.57 22.83
N LEU A 944 1.02 -19.65 22.26
CA LEU A 944 2.21 -19.60 21.39
C LEU A 944 1.96 -18.72 20.16
N LEU A 945 0.81 -18.87 19.50
CA LEU A 945 0.46 -18.04 18.34
C LEU A 945 0.40 -16.56 18.74
N VAL A 946 -0.28 -16.24 19.84
CA VAL A 946 -0.34 -14.86 20.37
C VAL A 946 1.05 -14.33 20.75
N GLN A 947 1.92 -15.20 21.28
CA GLN A 947 3.30 -14.88 21.67
C GLN A 947 4.13 -14.39 20.46
N ARG A 948 3.89 -14.90 19.25
CA ARG A 948 4.60 -14.50 18.03
C ARG A 948 4.28 -13.07 17.57
N PHE A 949 3.11 -12.54 17.93
CA PHE A 949 2.65 -11.20 17.54
C PHE A 949 2.76 -10.14 18.64
N SER A 950 3.04 -10.52 19.90
CA SER A 950 3.07 -9.58 21.04
C SER A 950 4.34 -9.70 21.89
N TYR A 951 4.59 -10.87 22.46
CA TYR A 951 5.73 -11.12 23.35
C TYR A 951 7.08 -11.01 22.64
N ARG A 952 7.13 -11.39 21.36
CA ARG A 952 8.34 -11.32 20.53
C ARG A 952 8.87 -9.88 20.44
N GLN A 953 7.98 -8.89 20.32
CA GLN A 953 8.32 -7.46 20.24
C GLN A 953 8.92 -6.95 21.55
N ILE A 954 8.45 -7.45 22.69
CA ILE A 954 9.06 -7.17 24.01
C ILE A 954 10.50 -7.71 24.03
N MET A 955 10.72 -8.91 23.49
CA MET A 955 12.05 -9.52 23.41
C MET A 955 12.98 -8.79 22.44
N TYR A 956 12.48 -8.13 21.40
CA TYR A 956 13.28 -7.26 20.53
C TYR A 956 13.91 -6.11 21.33
N TYR A 957 13.10 -5.44 22.15
CA TYR A 957 13.59 -4.37 23.02
C TYR A 957 14.67 -4.89 23.98
N VAL A 958 14.46 -6.05 24.61
CA VAL A 958 15.45 -6.66 25.50
C VAL A 958 16.75 -6.98 24.75
N SER A 959 16.65 -7.64 23.60
CA SER A 959 17.81 -8.04 22.80
C SER A 959 18.64 -6.84 22.36
N LEU A 960 18.00 -5.82 21.76
CA LEU A 960 18.66 -4.59 21.33
C LEU A 960 19.27 -3.83 22.51
N LYS A 961 18.56 -3.72 23.64
CA LYS A 961 19.07 -3.09 24.85
C LYS A 961 20.28 -3.83 25.41
N SER A 962 20.24 -5.15 25.49
CA SER A 962 21.37 -5.98 25.94
C SER A 962 22.55 -5.92 24.98
N MET A 963 22.31 -5.88 23.67
CA MET A 963 23.36 -5.70 22.66
C MET A 963 24.03 -4.33 22.79
N LEU A 964 23.24 -3.25 22.88
CA LEU A 964 23.76 -1.90 23.13
C LEU A 964 24.50 -1.81 24.45
N ALA A 965 24.00 -2.46 25.51
CA ALA A 965 24.69 -2.54 26.79
C ALA A 965 25.99 -3.35 26.70
N ALA A 966 26.07 -4.41 25.90
CA ALA A 966 27.31 -5.15 25.67
C ALA A 966 28.33 -4.32 24.89
N LEU A 967 27.88 -3.59 23.86
CA LEU A 967 28.73 -2.66 23.10
C LEU A 967 29.21 -1.49 23.96
N ARG A 968 28.33 -0.90 24.78
CA ARG A 968 28.66 0.20 25.71
C ARG A 968 29.40 -0.28 26.97
N GLY A 969 29.24 -1.55 27.33
CA GLY A 969 29.75 -2.23 28.53
C GLY A 969 31.25 -2.45 28.52
N LEU A 970 31.93 -2.03 27.45
CA LEU A 970 33.34 -1.62 27.51
C LEU A 970 33.58 -0.41 28.45
N ARG A 971 32.54 0.28 28.96
CA ARG A 971 32.70 1.51 29.75
C ARG A 971 32.01 1.62 31.13
N HIS A 972 30.91 0.97 31.50
CA HIS A 972 30.28 1.23 32.83
C HIS A 972 29.56 0.02 33.47
N GLY A 973 29.77 -0.15 34.78
CA GLY A 973 29.41 -1.33 35.60
C GLY A 973 27.94 -1.47 36.06
N TRP A 974 27.63 -2.63 36.65
CA TRP A 974 26.33 -3.34 36.60
C TRP A 974 25.57 -3.34 37.97
N ARG A 975 24.22 -3.19 38.01
CA ARG A 975 23.39 -3.13 39.25
C ARG A 975 22.15 -4.07 39.27
N LYS A 976 21.73 -4.52 40.46
CA LYS A 976 20.73 -5.59 40.81
C LYS A 976 19.33 -5.06 41.25
N LEU A 977 18.38 -5.98 41.54
CA LEU A 977 16.91 -5.81 41.55
C LEU A 977 16.14 -6.57 42.66
N ASP A 978 14.98 -6.02 43.12
CA ASP A 978 14.08 -6.53 44.19
C ASP A 978 12.90 -7.45 43.73
N ARG A 979 12.40 -8.33 44.64
CA ARG A 979 11.32 -9.36 44.45
C ARG A 979 10.14 -9.24 45.47
N LYS A 980 9.01 -9.98 45.28
CA LYS A 980 7.69 -9.74 45.97
C LYS A 980 6.91 -10.92 46.64
N GLY A 981 7.19 -12.21 46.39
CA GLY A 981 6.74 -13.38 47.16
C GLY A 981 5.24 -13.74 47.18
N THR A 982 4.76 -14.51 46.18
CA THR A 982 3.35 -14.89 45.95
C THR A 982 3.05 -16.36 45.54
N VAL A 983 3.98 -17.32 45.50
CA VAL A 983 3.74 -18.71 45.01
C VAL A 983 3.29 -19.72 46.09
N SER A 984 2.35 -20.62 45.75
CA SER A 984 1.89 -21.75 46.59
C SER A 984 1.60 -23.04 45.80
N LEU A 985 1.52 -24.20 46.48
CA LEU A 985 1.20 -25.51 45.89
C LEU A 985 -0.30 -25.79 45.86
N ALA A 986 -0.81 -26.27 44.71
CA ALA A 986 -2.14 -26.87 44.64
C ALA A 986 -2.18 -28.21 45.40
N LYS A 987 -3.21 -28.40 46.25
CA LYS A 987 -3.43 -29.62 47.05
C LYS A 987 -3.66 -30.86 46.17
N PRO A 988 -3.27 -32.08 46.63
CA PRO A 988 -3.68 -33.32 45.99
C PRO A 988 -5.19 -33.51 46.12
N GLN A 989 -5.85 -33.96 45.04
CA GLN A 989 -7.26 -34.35 45.07
C GLN A 989 -7.44 -35.55 46.01
N GLY A 990 -8.04 -35.29 47.18
CA GLY A 990 -8.46 -36.32 48.12
C GLY A 990 -9.79 -36.93 47.67
N THR A 991 -9.81 -38.25 47.65
CA THR A 991 -10.97 -39.14 47.57
C THR A 991 -12.07 -38.73 48.55
N GLU A 992 -13.30 -38.61 48.05
CA GLU A 992 -14.53 -38.54 48.83
C GLU A 992 -14.64 -39.79 49.71
N ALA A 993 -14.70 -39.59 51.03
CA ALA A 993 -15.22 -40.55 51.98
C ALA A 993 -16.50 -39.97 52.57
N SER A 994 -17.61 -40.64 52.27
CA SER A 994 -18.92 -40.46 52.87
C SER A 994 -18.91 -40.71 54.38
N SER A 995 -19.48 -39.79 55.17
CA SER A 995 -20.40 -40.15 56.27
C SER A 995 -20.89 -38.90 57.01
N SER A 996 -22.24 -38.78 57.04
CA SER A 996 -23.11 -37.99 57.93
C SER A 996 -22.92 -36.48 58.03
#